data_AF-A0A367B0H9-F1
#
_entry.id   AF-A0A367B0H9-F1
#
_cell.length_a   1.000
_cell.length_b   1.000
_cell.length_c   1.000
_cell.angle_alpha   90.00
_cell.angle_beta   90.00
_cell.angle_gamma   90.00
#
_symmetry.space_group_name_H-M   'P 1'
#
loop_
_entity.id
_entity.type
_entity.pdbx_description
1 polymer ?
#
loop_
_entity_poly.entity_id
_entity_poly.type
_entity_poly.pdbx_seq_one_letter_code
_entity_poly.pdbx_strand_id
1 'polypeptide(L)'
;MALYAGTNLFLSSLDGTQAPDFPGGTTLPHSNEPAGVSYRSADGTLFVSDDDKDRIFSFEPGGDGRHGTGDDTVTSFSTRDVIGNSDPEDVAVDMDVTANGHVLVIDGTDKEVFDYGPGDNGVFDGLAPDGDDTVTSFDVSRHGALDPEGLVYQPQRGTILVLDDASEKIYEVNRQGALLNVVDIAPVGARKTAGMTLAPASDGSGRQNLYVVARGYDNDFDPNENDGMFYELAVDFPPVPDAPPNAAPTADAGPDATVIAQSDVTLQGSVSDDGLPNPPGATSATWRTMSGPAQAAFADPSAATTAVSFPEPGLYVLRLTADDGQLVDSDEVRIAVRRSDGSGVFDVPLRAGSDDAEGRFRQTFVDGNDLELVTDGTSNQQVGLRFAGVPVPQGATVTSAHVQFSADEVTTGAADLLVQGEAADDTEGFTSDAGSVSSRPRTEASVAWQPAPWSTVGARGIEERTPDLTSIVQQIVSREGWAEGNAMTFVLTGTGTRTADAYEGGPQNAAALHVEFAAPLPANTAPTASAGPDVSVERDQPATLAGTVSDDGLPSGSTLAARWTQLSGPGTATFADASAASTTATFSAAGTYVLRLTADDGELTGTDDLTVDVVEPPVVAPVPVSGSVDVPVRAGADDAEERVNGSVYTSSGDLNLAVDGTRTQTIGMRFAGVEVPRGATITAAHVQFQADEVDSGATTLRIAGQAADDAAAFTATLGNISARPLTGARVEWAPAEWTTLKERGPAQRTPDLSAVVQEVVDRTGWSDGQALALVVTGSGTRTAEAYEGGAARAPVLHIEFSTDGTEPGNGGDGPGDGGADPGTGGTDPGTGGTDPGNGGTDPGTDGGVVTLSVPVTSGLDDAEERAGGAVGTTSGDLNLALDGTRQQTIGIRFAGVAVPAGATILEAHVQFQADEADSGASSLTVAGQAADSATSFSTTAFDVSSRPRTSATVDWSPAPWPTLKERGVNQRTPDLAAVLQEIVDRPGWAEGNALALLVTGSGTRTAESFEGGAAKAPVLVLRYTM
;
A
#
# COMPACT_ATOMS: atom_id res chain seq x y z
N MET A 1 38.38 29.41 0.34
CA MET A 1 38.33 28.01 0.83
C MET A 1 37.79 27.14 -0.30
N ALA A 2 37.93 25.80 -0.25
CA ALA A 2 37.56 24.90 -1.36
C ALA A 2 36.40 23.93 -1.04
N LEU A 3 35.81 24.01 0.16
CA LEU A 3 34.76 23.10 0.63
C LEU A 3 33.36 23.39 0.06
N TYR A 4 33.10 24.64 -0.33
CA TYR A 4 31.77 25.13 -0.70
C TYR A 4 31.74 25.77 -2.11
N ALA A 5 32.68 25.40 -2.98
CA ALA A 5 32.84 26.03 -4.28
C ALA A 5 31.90 25.42 -5.33
N GLY A 6 30.79 26.11 -5.63
CA GLY A 6 29.80 25.71 -6.64
C GLY A 6 28.54 25.03 -6.09
N THR A 7 28.44 24.92 -4.76
CA THR A 7 27.37 24.26 -4.01
C THR A 7 26.83 25.23 -2.96
N ASN A 8 25.52 25.22 -2.73
CA ASN A 8 24.87 26.01 -1.68
C ASN A 8 23.87 25.20 -0.83
N LEU A 9 23.70 23.90 -1.10
CA LEU A 9 22.92 22.98 -0.28
C LEU A 9 23.84 21.95 0.41
N PHE A 10 23.69 21.77 1.72
CA PHE A 10 24.63 20.98 2.54
C PHE A 10 23.90 20.15 3.59
N LEU A 11 24.50 19.00 3.94
CA LEU A 11 24.05 18.14 5.04
C LEU A 11 25.14 18.03 6.13
N SER A 12 24.74 18.22 7.38
CA SER A 12 25.59 18.13 8.57
C SER A 12 24.89 17.29 9.64
N SER A 13 25.66 16.56 10.44
CA SER A 13 25.16 15.99 11.70
C SER A 13 24.97 17.09 12.77
N LEU A 14 24.21 16.76 13.82
CA LEU A 14 23.89 17.65 14.95
C LEU A 14 25.13 18.17 15.72
N ASP A 15 26.28 17.50 15.58
CA ASP A 15 27.56 17.94 16.16
C ASP A 15 28.34 18.92 15.26
N GLY A 16 27.77 19.34 14.12
CA GLY A 16 28.40 20.24 13.15
C GLY A 16 29.36 19.54 12.17
N THR A 17 29.43 18.21 12.16
CA THR A 17 30.25 17.48 11.18
C THR A 17 29.51 17.39 9.84
N GLN A 18 30.01 18.07 8.81
CA GLN A 18 29.52 17.90 7.44
C GLN A 18 29.66 16.43 7.01
N ALA A 19 28.60 15.88 6.41
CA ALA A 19 28.58 14.48 5.99
C ALA A 19 29.70 14.18 4.97
N PRO A 20 30.66 13.28 5.27
CA PRO A 20 31.90 13.15 4.49
C PRO A 20 31.70 12.61 3.06
N ASP A 21 30.56 11.97 2.81
CA ASP A 21 30.18 11.41 1.50
C ASP A 21 29.13 12.25 0.75
N PHE A 22 28.75 13.43 1.27
CA PHE A 22 27.82 14.36 0.61
C PHE A 22 28.60 15.47 -0.13
N PRO A 23 28.68 15.45 -1.48
CA PRO A 23 29.48 16.41 -2.23
C PRO A 23 28.89 17.84 -2.29
N GLY A 24 27.71 18.05 -1.72
CA GLY A 24 26.94 19.29 -1.80
C GLY A 24 25.99 19.31 -3.00
N GLY A 25 24.77 19.82 -2.79
CA GLY A 25 23.81 20.12 -3.86
C GLY A 25 23.89 21.59 -4.27
N THR A 26 23.20 21.96 -5.35
CA THR A 26 23.13 23.36 -5.80
C THR A 26 21.74 23.77 -6.27
N THR A 27 21.15 24.77 -5.61
CA THR A 27 19.92 25.44 -6.07
C THR A 27 20.21 26.57 -7.07
N LEU A 28 21.49 26.93 -7.26
CA LEU A 28 21.96 28.02 -8.12
C LEU A 28 21.43 28.06 -9.58
N PRO A 29 21.09 26.93 -10.24
CA PRO A 29 20.42 26.97 -11.54
C PRO A 29 19.00 27.57 -11.50
N HIS A 30 18.34 27.51 -10.34
CA HIS A 30 16.94 27.86 -10.13
C HIS A 30 16.76 29.10 -9.24
N SER A 31 17.66 29.33 -8.29
CA SER A 31 17.62 30.43 -7.31
C SER A 31 18.98 31.11 -7.18
N ASN A 32 19.03 32.44 -7.18
CA ASN A 32 20.29 33.18 -6.91
C ASN A 32 20.42 33.54 -5.43
N GLU A 33 19.28 33.71 -4.76
CA GLU A 33 19.14 34.14 -3.38
C GLU A 33 18.07 33.24 -2.72
N PRO A 34 18.44 32.02 -2.30
CA PRO A 34 17.53 31.14 -1.57
C PRO A 34 17.48 31.61 -0.11
N ALA A 35 16.33 32.13 0.32
CA ALA A 35 16.18 32.77 1.62
C ALA A 35 15.91 31.73 2.74
N GLY A 36 14.99 30.79 2.50
CA GLY A 36 14.57 29.78 3.46
C GLY A 36 14.37 28.38 2.86
N VAL A 37 14.21 27.37 3.72
CA VAL A 37 14.15 25.96 3.29
C VAL A 37 13.37 25.05 4.26
N SER A 38 12.49 24.22 3.68
CA SER A 38 11.71 23.19 4.39
C SER A 38 11.76 21.84 3.70
N TYR A 39 11.52 20.75 4.45
CA TYR A 39 11.59 19.39 3.94
C TYR A 39 10.33 18.59 4.30
N ARG A 40 9.66 18.03 3.30
CA ARG A 40 8.49 17.14 3.47
C ARG A 40 8.95 15.70 3.56
N SER A 41 8.73 15.07 4.72
CA SER A 41 9.15 13.69 5.01
C SER A 41 8.43 12.61 4.20
N ALA A 42 7.17 12.86 3.82
CA ALA A 42 6.30 11.87 3.17
C ALA A 42 6.77 11.42 1.78
N ASP A 43 7.38 12.32 1.01
CA ASP A 43 7.87 12.08 -0.35
C ASP A 43 9.30 12.61 -0.61
N GLY A 44 9.90 13.26 0.38
CA GLY A 44 11.24 13.83 0.29
C GLY A 44 11.31 15.18 -0.43
N THR A 45 10.21 15.85 -0.72
CA THR A 45 10.24 17.15 -1.43
C THR A 45 10.90 18.24 -0.57
N LEU A 46 11.85 18.97 -1.15
CA LEU A 46 12.49 20.14 -0.54
C LEU A 46 11.85 21.42 -1.08
N PHE A 47 11.31 22.27 -0.20
CA PHE A 47 10.75 23.57 -0.52
C PHE A 47 11.77 24.67 -0.21
N VAL A 48 11.96 25.62 -1.12
CA VAL A 48 12.95 26.70 -1.01
C VAL A 48 12.30 28.01 -1.42
N SER A 49 12.36 29.05 -0.57
CA SER A 49 11.91 30.39 -0.94
C SER A 49 13.02 31.17 -1.66
N ASP A 50 12.62 32.04 -2.59
CA ASP A 50 13.49 32.96 -3.35
C ASP A 50 12.79 34.33 -3.36
N ASP A 51 13.37 35.26 -2.62
CA ASP A 51 12.91 36.64 -2.40
C ASP A 51 13.16 37.53 -3.63
N ASP A 52 14.32 37.40 -4.25
CA ASP A 52 14.75 38.11 -5.47
C ASP A 52 13.84 37.83 -6.69
N LYS A 53 13.09 36.71 -6.69
CA LYS A 53 12.12 36.33 -7.74
C LYS A 53 10.66 36.36 -7.29
N ASP A 54 10.38 36.53 -6.00
CA ASP A 54 9.05 36.40 -5.38
C ASP A 54 8.41 34.99 -5.54
N ARG A 55 9.13 33.89 -5.23
CA ARG A 55 8.68 32.50 -5.53
C ARG A 55 9.03 31.47 -4.47
N ILE A 56 8.26 30.38 -4.44
CA ILE A 56 8.65 29.12 -3.78
C ILE A 56 9.00 28.09 -4.87
N PHE A 57 10.12 27.41 -4.70
CA PHE A 57 10.56 26.27 -5.50
C PHE A 57 10.38 24.96 -4.73
N SER A 58 9.93 23.94 -5.44
CA SER A 58 9.81 22.57 -4.94
C SER A 58 10.79 21.69 -5.71
N PHE A 59 11.72 21.05 -5.00
CA PHE A 59 12.70 20.12 -5.55
C PHE A 59 12.30 18.71 -5.12
N GLU A 60 11.72 17.94 -6.05
CA GLU A 60 11.49 16.52 -5.91
C GLU A 60 12.80 15.79 -6.28
N PRO A 61 13.36 14.95 -5.39
CA PRO A 61 14.66 14.33 -5.62
C PRO A 61 14.61 13.36 -6.81
N GLY A 62 15.67 13.39 -7.61
CA GLY A 62 15.81 12.50 -8.77
C GLY A 62 16.06 11.04 -8.42
N GLY A 63 16.41 10.25 -9.44
CA GLY A 63 16.71 8.82 -9.30
C GLY A 63 17.96 8.50 -8.47
N ASP A 64 18.78 9.50 -8.12
CA ASP A 64 19.88 9.35 -7.16
C ASP A 64 19.49 9.60 -5.68
N GLY A 65 18.25 10.05 -5.43
CA GLY A 65 17.70 10.29 -4.09
C GLY A 65 18.29 11.50 -3.37
N ARG A 66 18.85 12.48 -4.11
CA ARG A 66 19.46 13.71 -3.57
C ARG A 66 18.74 14.94 -4.09
N HIS A 67 19.09 16.09 -3.53
CA HIS A 67 18.58 17.40 -3.94
C HIS A 67 19.71 18.31 -4.40
N GLY A 68 19.38 19.23 -5.30
CA GLY A 68 20.33 20.11 -5.97
C GLY A 68 21.18 19.38 -7.02
N THR A 69 20.65 18.32 -7.62
CA THR A 69 21.28 17.50 -8.67
C THR A 69 20.59 17.69 -10.03
N GLY A 70 21.15 17.08 -11.08
CA GLY A 70 20.72 17.31 -12.47
C GLY A 70 19.50 16.48 -12.90
N ASP A 71 19.04 15.57 -12.04
CA ASP A 71 17.91 14.67 -12.20
C ASP A 71 16.69 15.04 -11.35
N ASP A 72 16.80 16.09 -10.52
CA ASP A 72 15.68 16.66 -9.76
C ASP A 72 14.55 17.14 -10.67
N THR A 73 13.31 16.88 -10.24
CA THR A 73 12.14 17.54 -10.81
C THR A 73 11.88 18.82 -10.02
N VAL A 74 12.09 19.97 -10.65
CA VAL A 74 11.96 21.28 -10.00
C VAL A 74 10.71 22.00 -10.52
N THR A 75 9.69 22.10 -9.66
CA THR A 75 8.48 22.91 -9.87
C THR A 75 8.53 24.16 -9.00
N SER A 76 7.58 25.09 -9.18
CA SER A 76 7.57 26.35 -8.42
C SER A 76 6.33 27.19 -8.72
N PHE A 77 5.86 27.95 -7.72
CA PHE A 77 4.77 28.92 -7.85
C PHE A 77 5.20 30.34 -7.46
N SER A 78 4.38 31.33 -7.81
CA SER A 78 4.62 32.75 -7.52
C SER A 78 3.94 33.15 -6.20
N THR A 79 4.67 33.80 -5.29
CA THR A 79 4.09 34.37 -4.06
C THR A 79 3.47 35.73 -4.32
N ARG A 80 4.03 36.48 -5.29
CA ARG A 80 3.58 37.84 -5.64
C ARG A 80 2.34 37.89 -6.48
N ASP A 81 2.19 36.98 -7.43
CA ASP A 81 1.06 37.04 -8.34
C ASP A 81 -0.27 36.84 -7.58
N VAL A 82 -1.28 37.61 -7.97
CA VAL A 82 -2.62 37.70 -7.35
C VAL A 82 -2.67 38.32 -5.93
N ILE A 83 -1.82 37.91 -4.98
CA ILE A 83 -1.91 38.34 -3.55
C ILE A 83 -0.82 39.32 -3.10
N GLY A 84 0.33 39.36 -3.76
CA GLY A 84 1.32 40.42 -3.56
C GLY A 84 2.44 40.18 -2.56
N ASN A 85 2.59 38.97 -1.99
CA ASN A 85 3.76 38.64 -1.16
C ASN A 85 5.03 38.80 -2.01
N SER A 86 5.85 39.79 -1.66
CA SER A 86 7.00 40.20 -2.47
C SER A 86 8.30 40.27 -1.69
N ASP A 87 8.38 39.46 -0.65
CA ASP A 87 9.54 39.31 0.23
C ASP A 87 9.51 37.96 0.98
N PRO A 88 9.37 36.80 0.27
CA PRO A 88 9.23 35.48 0.90
C PRO A 88 10.53 35.01 1.58
N GLU A 89 10.73 35.40 2.83
CA GLU A 89 11.96 35.15 3.61
C GLU A 89 12.13 33.67 3.99
N ASP A 90 11.08 32.98 4.45
CA ASP A 90 11.19 31.56 4.85
C ASP A 90 9.90 30.76 4.57
N VAL A 91 10.06 29.43 4.52
CA VAL A 91 9.03 28.47 4.15
C VAL A 91 8.96 27.31 5.15
N ALA A 92 7.76 27.01 5.64
CA ALA A 92 7.50 25.90 6.55
C ALA A 92 6.42 24.96 5.99
N VAL A 93 6.74 23.67 5.86
CA VAL A 93 5.74 22.65 5.53
C VAL A 93 5.09 22.09 6.79
N ASP A 94 3.81 21.73 6.67
CA ASP A 94 3.24 20.72 7.56
C ASP A 94 3.96 19.39 7.31
N MET A 95 4.45 18.71 8.35
CA MET A 95 5.32 17.54 8.20
C MET A 95 4.55 16.20 8.19
N ASP A 96 3.27 16.18 8.56
CA ASP A 96 2.44 14.97 8.71
C ASP A 96 1.28 14.93 7.69
N VAL A 97 1.59 15.18 6.42
CA VAL A 97 0.60 15.42 5.35
C VAL A 97 -0.21 14.17 4.99
N THR A 98 -1.39 14.04 5.61
CA THR A 98 -2.59 13.52 4.91
C THR A 98 -3.00 14.49 3.79
N ALA A 99 -3.78 14.06 2.81
CA ALA A 99 -3.99 14.70 1.48
C ALA A 99 -4.40 16.21 1.40
N ASN A 100 -4.50 16.95 2.51
CA ASN A 100 -4.76 18.39 2.58
C ASN A 100 -3.57 19.17 3.18
N GLY A 101 -2.32 18.85 2.82
CA GLY A 101 -1.13 19.47 3.41
C GLY A 101 -0.92 20.92 2.96
N HIS A 102 -0.35 21.75 3.84
CA HIS A 102 -0.17 23.19 3.58
C HIS A 102 1.32 23.61 3.56
N VAL A 103 1.62 24.63 2.76
CA VAL A 103 2.90 25.36 2.72
C VAL A 103 2.68 26.73 3.34
N LEU A 104 3.39 27.01 4.43
CA LEU A 104 3.40 28.32 5.08
C LEU A 104 4.59 29.14 4.55
N VAL A 105 4.39 30.42 4.29
CA VAL A 105 5.43 31.37 3.84
C VAL A 105 5.34 32.65 4.66
N ILE A 106 6.48 33.22 5.07
CA ILE A 106 6.53 34.52 5.75
C ILE A 106 7.01 35.62 4.79
N ASP A 107 6.28 36.73 4.73
CA ASP A 107 6.70 37.96 4.02
C ASP A 107 7.43 38.91 5.00
N GLY A 108 8.70 39.23 4.72
CA GLY A 108 9.53 40.11 5.53
C GLY A 108 9.07 41.57 5.52
N THR A 109 8.73 42.10 4.35
CA THR A 109 8.37 43.51 4.12
C THR A 109 7.01 43.88 4.70
N ASP A 110 5.97 43.10 4.42
CA ASP A 110 4.59 43.33 4.86
C ASP A 110 4.28 42.63 6.19
N LYS A 111 5.16 41.76 6.70
CA LYS A 111 5.03 41.04 8.00
C LYS A 111 3.77 40.18 8.06
N GLU A 112 3.54 39.39 7.02
CA GLU A 112 2.35 38.54 6.89
C GLU A 112 2.73 37.08 6.66
N VAL A 113 2.15 36.17 7.46
CA VAL A 113 2.25 34.72 7.19
C VAL A 113 1.13 34.36 6.23
N PHE A 114 1.51 33.74 5.11
CA PHE A 114 0.62 33.14 4.14
C PHE A 114 0.55 31.64 4.35
N ASP A 115 -0.64 31.07 4.26
CA ASP A 115 -0.94 29.65 4.42
C ASP A 115 -1.57 29.15 3.12
N TYR A 116 -0.74 28.51 2.28
CA TYR A 116 -1.10 28.00 0.95
C TYR A 116 -1.54 26.52 1.06
N GLY A 117 -2.69 26.18 0.49
CA GLY A 117 -3.18 24.81 0.32
C GLY A 117 -3.27 24.45 -1.19
N PRO A 118 -2.90 23.22 -1.60
CA PRO A 118 -2.57 22.82 -2.98
C PRO A 118 -3.79 22.58 -3.90
N GLY A 119 -4.80 23.44 -3.81
CA GLY A 119 -5.98 23.43 -4.67
C GLY A 119 -6.81 22.14 -4.66
N ASP A 120 -7.60 21.94 -5.72
CA ASP A 120 -8.30 20.68 -5.99
C ASP A 120 -7.39 19.68 -6.75
N ASN A 121 -6.28 20.16 -7.34
CA ASN A 121 -5.35 19.34 -8.12
C ASN A 121 -4.30 18.59 -7.26
N GLY A 122 -4.04 19.03 -6.02
CA GLY A 122 -3.05 18.46 -5.10
C GLY A 122 -1.59 18.88 -5.36
N VAL A 123 -1.36 19.95 -6.13
CA VAL A 123 -0.05 20.43 -6.60
C VAL A 123 0.07 21.93 -6.35
N PHE A 124 1.16 22.35 -5.70
CA PHE A 124 1.48 23.78 -5.52
C PHE A 124 1.94 24.43 -6.84
N ASP A 125 0.99 24.80 -7.71
CA ASP A 125 1.24 25.45 -9.01
C ASP A 125 0.84 26.93 -9.07
N GLY A 126 0.31 27.49 -7.98
CA GLY A 126 0.02 28.90 -7.79
C GLY A 126 -1.47 29.23 -7.78
N LEU A 127 -1.79 30.51 -7.55
CA LEU A 127 -3.17 30.97 -7.47
C LEU A 127 -3.81 31.11 -8.87
N ALA A 128 -5.13 31.01 -8.93
CA ALA A 128 -5.88 31.25 -10.16
C ALA A 128 -5.62 32.67 -10.73
N PRO A 129 -5.30 32.79 -12.04
CA PRO A 129 -5.68 31.87 -13.11
C PRO A 129 -4.62 30.85 -13.53
N ASP A 130 -3.40 30.91 -12.98
CA ASP A 130 -2.25 30.14 -13.49
C ASP A 130 -2.08 28.78 -12.77
N GLY A 131 -2.64 28.64 -11.56
CA GLY A 131 -2.85 27.38 -10.84
C GLY A 131 -4.22 27.36 -10.12
N ASP A 132 -4.43 26.44 -9.17
CA ASP A 132 -5.65 26.38 -8.36
C ASP A 132 -5.43 26.43 -6.83
N ASP A 133 -4.23 26.79 -6.38
CA ASP A 133 -3.91 26.98 -4.96
C ASP A 133 -4.94 27.86 -4.24
N THR A 134 -5.17 27.54 -2.97
CA THR A 134 -5.91 28.38 -2.04
C THR A 134 -4.94 29.03 -1.08
N VAL A 135 -5.23 30.26 -0.65
CA VAL A 135 -4.38 30.95 0.34
C VAL A 135 -5.23 31.68 1.38
N THR A 136 -4.79 31.58 2.63
CA THR A 136 -5.23 32.48 3.71
C THR A 136 -4.00 33.16 4.31
N SER A 137 -4.18 34.26 5.04
CA SER A 137 -3.05 35.01 5.58
C SER A 137 -3.35 35.69 6.90
N PHE A 138 -2.30 36.01 7.66
CA PHE A 138 -2.39 36.86 8.83
C PHE A 138 -1.15 37.73 9.08
N ASP A 139 -1.39 39.02 9.27
CA ASP A 139 -0.44 40.01 9.78
C ASP A 139 0.12 39.60 11.17
N VAL A 140 1.44 39.50 11.31
CA VAL A 140 2.17 39.28 12.57
C VAL A 140 2.76 40.56 13.17
N SER A 141 2.84 41.66 12.41
CA SER A 141 3.22 42.99 12.94
C SER A 141 2.27 43.47 14.03
N ARG A 142 1.00 43.03 14.02
CA ARG A 142 0.02 43.25 15.09
C ARG A 142 0.47 42.74 16.47
N HIS A 143 1.42 41.81 16.53
CA HIS A 143 2.04 41.29 17.76
C HIS A 143 3.38 41.98 18.08
N GLY A 144 3.86 42.83 17.20
CA GLY A 144 5.09 43.61 17.35
C GLY A 144 6.29 43.09 16.55
N ALA A 145 6.09 42.15 15.62
CA ALA A 145 7.08 41.80 14.61
C ALA A 145 7.40 43.03 13.73
N LEU A 146 8.65 43.14 13.31
CA LEU A 146 9.23 44.28 12.60
C LEU A 146 9.96 43.87 11.31
N ASP A 147 10.61 42.70 11.32
CA ASP A 147 11.53 42.17 10.29
C ASP A 147 11.58 40.62 10.47
N PRO A 148 10.51 39.90 10.08
CA PRO A 148 10.39 38.46 10.30
C PRO A 148 11.10 37.66 9.21
N GLU A 149 12.11 36.88 9.59
CA GLU A 149 13.04 36.21 8.65
C GLU A 149 13.10 34.67 8.82
N GLY A 150 12.31 34.08 9.72
CA GLY A 150 12.33 32.61 9.94
C GLY A 150 10.98 32.02 10.35
N LEU A 151 10.65 30.83 9.86
CA LEU A 151 9.31 30.24 9.98
C LEU A 151 9.38 28.73 10.27
N VAL A 152 8.66 28.25 11.30
CA VAL A 152 8.58 26.82 11.62
C VAL A 152 7.14 26.44 12.00
N TYR A 153 6.66 25.33 11.46
CA TYR A 153 5.45 24.67 11.97
C TYR A 153 5.79 23.65 13.05
N GLN A 154 5.03 23.66 14.15
CA GLN A 154 5.16 22.71 15.26
C GLN A 154 4.00 21.70 15.22
N PRO A 155 4.12 20.56 14.51
CA PRO A 155 3.01 19.60 14.39
C PRO A 155 2.54 19.07 15.75
N GLN A 156 3.44 18.83 16.70
CA GLN A 156 3.08 18.35 18.05
C GLN A 156 2.24 19.35 18.87
N ARG A 157 2.17 20.62 18.45
CA ARG A 157 1.47 21.70 19.16
C ARG A 157 0.35 22.34 18.33
N GLY A 158 0.32 22.12 17.02
CA GLY A 158 -0.57 22.82 16.08
C GLY A 158 -0.27 24.32 15.94
N THR A 159 0.96 24.75 16.25
CA THR A 159 1.37 26.17 16.30
C THR A 159 2.43 26.51 15.27
N ILE A 160 2.53 27.79 14.95
CA ILE A 160 3.52 28.37 14.03
C ILE A 160 4.47 29.23 14.86
N LEU A 161 5.77 29.12 14.64
CA LEU A 161 6.80 29.98 15.19
C LEU A 161 7.32 30.93 14.10
N VAL A 162 7.31 32.23 14.40
CA VAL A 162 7.85 33.28 13.52
C VAL A 162 9.01 33.96 14.24
N LEU A 163 10.22 33.83 13.70
CA LEU A 163 11.45 34.47 14.17
C LEU A 163 11.61 35.84 13.50
N ASP A 164 11.94 36.85 14.31
CA ASP A 164 12.03 38.25 13.93
C ASP A 164 13.35 38.87 14.38
N ASP A 165 14.16 39.31 13.41
CA ASP A 165 15.50 39.87 13.65
C ASP A 165 15.42 41.22 14.37
N ALA A 166 14.66 42.17 13.82
CA ALA A 166 14.68 43.55 14.30
C ALA A 166 14.05 43.74 15.69
N SER A 167 13.18 42.84 16.14
CA SER A 167 12.63 42.84 17.50
C SER A 167 13.28 41.81 18.44
N GLU A 168 14.23 41.01 17.94
CA GLU A 168 14.99 39.97 18.64
C GLU A 168 14.07 38.94 19.37
N LYS A 169 13.07 38.40 18.65
CA LYS A 169 12.02 37.53 19.23
C LYS A 169 11.59 36.37 18.35
N ILE A 170 10.97 35.38 18.99
CA ILE A 170 10.18 34.34 18.32
C ILE A 170 8.73 34.42 18.83
N TYR A 171 7.78 34.54 17.91
CA TYR A 171 6.35 34.62 18.16
C TYR A 171 5.71 33.25 17.93
N GLU A 172 5.09 32.66 18.95
CA GLU A 172 4.26 31.46 18.79
C GLU A 172 2.80 31.86 18.58
N VAL A 173 2.23 31.46 17.44
CA VAL A 173 0.83 31.74 17.07
C VAL A 173 0.10 30.45 16.69
N ASN A 174 -1.23 30.44 16.77
CA ASN A 174 -2.02 29.37 16.12
C ASN A 174 -2.18 29.64 14.60
N ARG A 175 -2.75 28.70 13.84
CA ARG A 175 -2.98 28.86 12.39
C ARG A 175 -3.87 30.04 11.98
N GLN A 176 -4.65 30.62 12.90
CA GLN A 176 -5.41 31.86 12.66
C GLN A 176 -4.63 33.12 13.08
N GLY A 177 -3.34 32.96 13.37
CA GLY A 177 -2.41 34.00 13.78
C GLY A 177 -2.65 34.55 15.18
N ALA A 178 -3.43 33.90 16.04
CA ALA A 178 -3.64 34.36 17.42
C ALA A 178 -2.38 34.07 18.25
N LEU A 179 -1.89 35.08 18.97
CA LEU A 179 -0.66 34.98 19.76
C LEU A 179 -0.84 34.09 21.00
N LEU A 180 0.04 33.10 21.15
CA LEU A 180 0.06 32.13 22.24
C LEU A 180 1.23 32.39 23.19
N ASN A 181 2.43 32.63 22.65
CA ASN A 181 3.64 32.87 23.44
C ASN A 181 4.62 33.81 22.69
N VAL A 182 5.58 34.39 23.43
CA VAL A 182 6.69 35.17 22.87
C VAL A 182 7.98 34.77 23.58
N VAL A 183 8.99 34.35 22.82
CA VAL A 183 10.35 34.07 23.29
C VAL A 183 11.22 35.30 23.01
N ASP A 184 11.92 35.79 24.03
CA ASP A 184 12.90 36.87 23.92
C ASP A 184 14.29 36.27 23.66
N ILE A 185 14.86 36.51 22.47
CA ILE A 185 16.17 35.97 22.07
C ILE A 185 17.30 37.02 22.12
N ALA A 186 17.00 38.29 22.44
CA ALA A 186 18.02 39.32 22.64
C ALA A 186 19.17 38.91 23.60
N PRO A 187 18.93 38.14 24.69
CA PRO A 187 20.01 37.66 25.56
C PRO A 187 21.01 36.68 24.90
N VAL A 188 20.63 36.05 23.78
CA VAL A 188 21.51 35.16 22.99
C VAL A 188 22.58 35.99 22.27
N GLY A 189 22.27 37.24 21.91
CA GLY A 189 23.17 38.13 21.20
C GLY A 189 23.45 37.72 19.75
N ALA A 190 22.55 36.93 19.16
CA ALA A 190 22.51 36.67 17.72
C ALA A 190 22.31 37.99 16.95
N ARG A 191 22.82 38.06 15.71
CA ARG A 191 22.77 39.25 14.86
C ARG A 191 22.45 38.84 13.44
N LYS A 192 21.41 39.45 12.84
CA LYS A 192 20.91 39.05 11.53
C LYS A 192 20.50 37.59 11.53
N THR A 193 19.58 37.25 12.44
CA THR A 193 18.92 35.95 12.49
C THR A 193 18.03 35.77 11.28
N ALA A 194 18.17 34.63 10.60
CA ALA A 194 17.36 34.26 9.43
C ALA A 194 16.58 32.97 9.75
N GLY A 195 16.76 31.90 8.96
CA GLY A 195 16.06 30.63 9.13
C GLY A 195 16.15 29.99 10.53
N MET A 196 15.11 29.22 10.84
CA MET A 196 14.92 28.50 12.11
C MET A 196 14.40 27.09 11.83
N THR A 197 14.70 26.13 12.71
CA THR A 197 14.09 24.79 12.66
C THR A 197 13.97 24.16 14.04
N LEU A 198 13.19 23.08 14.15
CA LEU A 198 13.13 22.21 15.33
C LEU A 198 13.87 20.91 15.04
N ALA A 199 14.73 20.48 15.97
CA ALA A 199 15.36 19.17 15.91
C ALA A 199 15.66 18.62 17.32
N PRO A 200 15.93 17.30 17.45
CA PRO A 200 16.36 16.71 18.71
C PRO A 200 17.63 17.39 19.25
N ALA A 201 17.65 17.62 20.55
CA ALA A 201 18.74 18.27 21.26
C ALA A 201 20.10 17.56 21.07
N SER A 202 21.16 18.35 20.92
CA SER A 202 22.53 17.84 20.70
C SER A 202 23.11 17.08 21.90
N ASP A 203 22.47 17.21 23.08
CA ASP A 203 22.84 16.49 24.30
C ASP A 203 22.36 15.02 24.34
N GLY A 204 21.60 14.57 23.32
CA GLY A 204 21.08 13.21 23.22
C GLY A 204 19.89 12.92 24.14
N SER A 205 19.28 13.93 24.75
CA SER A 205 18.07 13.78 25.59
C SER A 205 16.81 13.43 24.80
N GLY A 206 16.81 13.63 23.48
CA GLY A 206 15.64 13.46 22.63
C GLY A 206 14.60 14.59 22.73
N ARG A 207 14.80 15.58 23.62
CA ARG A 207 13.96 16.78 23.66
C ARG A 207 14.12 17.59 22.37
N GLN A 208 13.04 18.16 21.84
CA GLN A 208 13.11 19.10 20.73
C GLN A 208 13.67 20.46 21.21
N ASN A 209 14.71 20.97 20.54
CA ASN A 209 15.25 22.31 20.73
C ASN A 209 15.10 23.11 19.42
N LEU A 210 15.06 24.44 19.54
CA LEU A 210 15.09 25.33 18.37
C LEU A 210 16.53 25.51 17.91
N TYR A 211 16.73 25.47 16.61
CA TYR A 211 18.00 25.74 15.96
C TYR A 211 17.86 26.98 15.07
N VAL A 212 18.71 27.98 15.27
CA VAL A 212 18.63 29.29 14.62
C VAL A 212 19.97 29.64 13.97
N VAL A 213 19.95 30.04 12.70
CA VAL A 213 21.11 30.63 12.02
C VAL A 213 21.12 32.16 12.17
N ALA A 214 22.32 32.74 12.27
CA ALA A 214 22.52 34.18 12.25
C ALA A 214 23.71 34.57 11.37
N ARG A 215 23.52 35.57 10.51
CA ARG A 215 24.48 35.99 9.46
C ARG A 215 25.74 36.65 10.03
N GLY A 216 25.64 37.37 11.17
CA GLY A 216 26.79 38.00 11.84
C GLY A 216 26.85 39.52 11.67
N TYR A 217 28.05 40.09 11.58
CA TYR A 217 28.29 41.50 11.31
C TYR A 217 28.54 41.80 9.83
N ASP A 218 29.17 40.89 9.07
CA ASP A 218 29.23 41.01 7.61
C ASP A 218 28.08 40.26 6.96
N ASN A 219 27.48 40.90 5.97
CA ASN A 219 26.37 40.37 5.20
C ASN A 219 26.50 40.68 3.70
N ASP A 220 27.63 41.22 3.23
CA ASP A 220 27.86 41.50 1.79
C ASP A 220 29.28 42.02 1.42
N PHE A 221 30.09 42.50 2.38
CA PHE A 221 31.17 43.47 2.11
C PHE A 221 32.60 42.96 2.32
N ASP A 222 32.86 41.96 3.15
CA ASP A 222 34.17 41.30 3.28
C ASP A 222 34.03 39.77 3.32
N PRO A 223 34.13 39.06 2.17
CA PRO A 223 33.98 37.60 2.07
C PRO A 223 35.12 36.79 2.75
N ASN A 224 35.86 37.40 3.68
CA ASN A 224 36.82 36.78 4.57
C ASN A 224 36.43 36.94 6.06
N GLU A 225 35.44 37.77 6.39
CA GLU A 225 34.77 37.79 7.69
C GLU A 225 33.84 36.57 7.76
N ASN A 226 33.94 35.79 8.85
CA ASN A 226 33.25 34.52 9.01
C ASN A 226 32.83 34.40 10.48
N ASP A 227 31.84 35.22 10.83
CA ASP A 227 31.33 35.41 12.19
C ASP A 227 29.83 35.06 12.33
N GLY A 228 29.22 34.55 11.25
CA GLY A 228 27.93 33.88 11.29
C GLY A 228 27.95 32.67 12.23
N MET A 229 26.81 32.41 12.87
CA MET A 229 26.69 31.47 14.00
C MET A 229 25.43 30.62 13.88
N PHE A 230 25.51 29.41 14.43
CA PHE A 230 24.39 28.48 14.62
C PHE A 230 24.12 28.33 16.11
N TYR A 231 22.88 28.54 16.54
CA TYR A 231 22.47 28.54 17.94
C TYR A 231 21.47 27.43 18.21
N GLU A 232 21.68 26.67 19.28
CA GLU A 232 20.71 25.73 19.83
C GLU A 232 20.05 26.36 21.07
N LEU A 233 18.73 26.50 21.04
CA LEU A 233 17.92 27.16 22.05
C LEU A 233 16.92 26.16 22.65
N ALA A 234 17.14 25.81 23.91
CA ALA A 234 16.19 25.07 24.72
C ALA A 234 15.06 26.00 25.18
N VAL A 235 13.85 25.83 24.66
CA VAL A 235 12.67 26.63 24.99
C VAL A 235 11.59 25.76 25.61
N ASP A 236 11.26 26.03 26.87
CA ASP A 236 10.15 25.38 27.57
C ASP A 236 8.84 26.12 27.25
N PHE A 237 8.18 25.74 26.16
CA PHE A 237 6.91 26.35 25.74
C PHE A 237 5.77 26.05 26.73
N PRO A 238 4.88 27.02 27.03
CA PRO A 238 3.71 26.78 27.87
C PRO A 238 2.68 25.87 27.16
N PRO A 239 1.74 25.25 27.90
CA PRO A 239 0.61 24.55 27.29
C PRO A 239 -0.23 25.49 26.42
N VAL A 240 -0.70 24.99 25.27
CA VAL A 240 -1.57 25.75 24.36
C VAL A 240 -2.95 25.96 25.01
N PRO A 241 -3.44 27.20 25.16
CA PRO A 241 -4.79 27.46 25.65
C PRO A 241 -5.86 26.84 24.74
N ASP A 242 -6.93 26.32 25.34
CA ASP A 242 -8.12 25.75 24.68
C ASP A 242 -7.88 24.50 23.79
N ALA A 243 -6.77 23.78 23.99
CA ALA A 243 -6.61 22.42 23.44
C ALA A 243 -7.68 21.44 23.98
N PRO A 244 -8.12 20.44 23.18
CA PRO A 244 -9.04 19.41 23.65
C PRO A 244 -8.44 18.63 24.85
N PRO A 245 -9.28 18.19 25.81
CA PRO A 245 -8.81 17.41 26.96
C PRO A 245 -8.47 15.98 26.53
N ASN A 246 -7.32 15.47 27.00
CA ASN A 246 -6.89 14.08 26.81
C ASN A 246 -8.01 13.08 27.18
N ALA A 247 -8.39 12.21 26.24
CA ALA A 247 -9.12 10.98 26.56
C ALA A 247 -8.14 9.91 27.09
N ALA A 248 -8.66 8.86 27.74
CA ALA A 248 -7.83 7.68 27.95
C ALA A 248 -7.74 6.91 26.62
N PRO A 249 -6.62 6.23 26.34
CA PRO A 249 -6.58 5.28 25.24
C PRO A 249 -7.63 4.17 25.46
N THR A 250 -7.92 3.39 24.44
CA THR A 250 -8.81 2.21 24.55
C THR A 250 -8.02 0.94 24.35
N ALA A 251 -8.28 -0.08 25.17
CA ALA A 251 -7.76 -1.44 24.99
C ALA A 251 -8.88 -2.46 24.73
N ASP A 252 -8.65 -3.38 23.80
CA ASP A 252 -9.50 -4.57 23.58
C ASP A 252 -8.58 -5.81 23.57
N ALA A 253 -8.80 -6.74 24.50
CA ALA A 253 -7.97 -7.93 24.67
C ALA A 253 -8.41 -9.11 23.75
N GLY A 254 -9.49 -8.94 23.01
CA GLY A 254 -10.11 -9.97 22.19
C GLY A 254 -11.03 -10.92 22.99
N PRO A 255 -11.74 -11.82 22.30
CA PRO A 255 -12.76 -12.67 22.91
C PRO A 255 -12.18 -13.80 23.78
N ASP A 256 -12.87 -14.13 24.89
CA ASP A 256 -12.62 -15.34 25.71
C ASP A 256 -12.55 -16.60 24.79
N ALA A 257 -11.57 -17.48 25.02
CA ALA A 257 -11.28 -18.63 24.15
C ALA A 257 -10.96 -19.93 24.94
N THR A 258 -11.21 -21.08 24.31
CA THR A 258 -10.82 -22.41 24.81
C THR A 258 -9.81 -23.05 23.86
N VAL A 259 -8.72 -23.59 24.40
CA VAL A 259 -7.61 -24.17 23.63
C VAL A 259 -7.15 -25.50 24.22
N ILE A 260 -6.49 -26.32 23.40
CA ILE A 260 -5.82 -27.54 23.85
C ILE A 260 -4.35 -27.23 24.13
N ALA A 261 -3.81 -27.75 25.25
CA ALA A 261 -2.42 -27.58 25.60
C ALA A 261 -1.49 -28.11 24.48
N GLN A 262 -0.36 -27.42 24.29
CA GLN A 262 0.62 -27.57 23.18
C GLN A 262 0.29 -26.82 21.89
N SER A 263 -0.86 -26.13 21.78
CA SER A 263 -1.05 -25.08 20.78
C SER A 263 -0.47 -23.75 21.26
N ASP A 264 0.40 -23.12 20.46
CA ASP A 264 0.67 -21.69 20.61
C ASP A 264 -0.58 -20.91 20.17
N VAL A 265 -0.95 -19.88 20.93
CA VAL A 265 -2.19 -19.10 20.70
C VAL A 265 -1.82 -17.67 20.37
N THR A 266 -2.32 -17.13 19.25
CA THR A 266 -2.18 -15.70 18.97
C THR A 266 -3.32 -14.94 19.65
N LEU A 267 -3.00 -14.09 20.63
CA LEU A 267 -3.90 -13.08 21.16
C LEU A 267 -4.01 -11.95 20.14
N GLN A 268 -5.22 -11.62 19.73
CA GLN A 268 -5.52 -10.57 18.75
C GLN A 268 -6.05 -9.33 19.48
N GLY A 269 -5.21 -8.69 20.26
CA GLY A 269 -5.56 -7.47 21.01
C GLY A 269 -5.36 -6.22 20.17
N SER A 270 -6.11 -5.15 20.49
CA SER A 270 -5.97 -3.83 19.86
C SER A 270 -5.84 -2.71 20.89
N VAL A 271 -5.18 -1.63 20.47
CA VAL A 271 -5.01 -0.39 21.23
C VAL A 271 -5.25 0.79 20.29
N SER A 272 -5.97 1.80 20.76
CA SER A 272 -6.23 3.06 20.05
C SER A 272 -6.17 4.24 21.02
N ASP A 273 -5.98 5.45 20.51
CA ASP A 273 -5.71 6.66 21.28
C ASP A 273 -6.15 7.92 20.51
N ASP A 274 -6.34 9.05 21.19
CA ASP A 274 -6.69 10.32 20.54
C ASP A 274 -5.47 11.18 20.13
N GLY A 275 -4.25 10.70 20.38
CA GLY A 275 -2.99 11.36 20.06
C GLY A 275 -2.52 12.35 21.15
N LEU A 276 -3.18 12.37 22.31
CA LEU A 276 -2.83 13.19 23.46
C LEU A 276 -2.30 12.29 24.60
N PRO A 277 -1.60 12.84 25.61
CA PRO A 277 -1.10 14.21 25.71
C PRO A 277 0.18 14.40 24.90
N ASN A 278 0.17 15.28 23.89
CA ASN A 278 1.38 15.61 23.14
C ASN A 278 1.97 16.96 23.61
N PRO A 279 3.24 17.04 24.06
CA PRO A 279 4.23 15.97 24.24
C PRO A 279 4.22 15.35 25.66
N PRO A 280 4.47 14.03 25.81
CA PRO A 280 4.76 13.03 24.77
C PRO A 280 3.59 12.04 24.56
N GLY A 281 2.90 12.12 23.42
CA GLY A 281 1.83 11.20 23.05
C GLY A 281 2.39 9.97 22.34
N ALA A 282 2.71 8.92 23.09
CA ALA A 282 3.18 7.64 22.55
C ALA A 282 2.47 6.50 23.27
N THR A 283 1.33 6.08 22.74
CA THR A 283 0.51 5.01 23.31
C THR A 283 1.28 3.70 23.32
N SER A 284 1.33 3.06 24.49
CA SER A 284 2.00 1.77 24.68
C SER A 284 1.00 0.68 25.00
N ALA A 285 1.25 -0.53 24.47
CA ALA A 285 0.51 -1.73 24.82
C ALA A 285 1.32 -2.57 25.83
N THR A 286 0.66 -3.25 26.77
CA THR A 286 1.32 -4.22 27.66
C THR A 286 0.40 -5.37 28.06
N TRP A 287 0.82 -6.60 27.78
CA TRP A 287 0.19 -7.85 28.22
C TRP A 287 0.71 -8.34 29.57
N ARG A 288 -0.18 -8.80 30.45
CA ARG A 288 0.16 -9.46 31.72
C ARG A 288 -0.78 -10.60 32.07
N THR A 289 -0.25 -11.66 32.69
CA THR A 289 -1.08 -12.67 33.37
C THR A 289 -1.62 -12.09 34.67
N MET A 290 -2.95 -12.00 34.80
CA MET A 290 -3.62 -11.56 36.03
C MET A 290 -3.87 -12.73 36.98
N SER A 291 -4.28 -13.88 36.43
CA SER A 291 -4.41 -15.15 37.16
C SER A 291 -4.27 -16.35 36.22
N GLY A 292 -4.00 -17.52 36.80
CA GLY A 292 -3.81 -18.78 36.10
C GLY A 292 -3.12 -19.83 36.99
N PRO A 293 -3.07 -21.11 36.58
CA PRO A 293 -2.32 -22.16 37.29
C PRO A 293 -0.80 -21.89 37.30
N ALA A 294 -0.30 -21.25 36.24
CA ALA A 294 1.08 -20.79 36.10
C ALA A 294 1.11 -19.38 35.46
N GLN A 295 2.29 -18.79 35.31
CA GLN A 295 2.46 -17.58 34.49
C GLN A 295 2.41 -17.96 33.00
N ALA A 296 1.66 -17.23 32.18
CA ALA A 296 1.68 -17.41 30.73
C ALA A 296 2.93 -16.76 30.11
N ALA A 297 3.46 -17.35 29.04
CA ALA A 297 4.66 -16.85 28.36
C ALA A 297 4.29 -16.23 27.02
N PHE A 298 4.38 -14.90 26.96
CA PHE A 298 4.16 -14.08 25.76
C PHE A 298 5.45 -14.00 24.93
N ALA A 299 5.32 -14.03 23.60
CA ALA A 299 6.43 -13.85 22.66
C ALA A 299 6.93 -12.40 22.67
N ASP A 300 6.01 -11.44 22.56
CA ASP A 300 6.25 -10.02 22.82
C ASP A 300 5.11 -9.47 23.71
N PRO A 301 5.37 -9.16 25.00
CA PRO A 301 4.35 -8.61 25.87
C PRO A 301 4.04 -7.12 25.61
N SER A 302 4.75 -6.45 24.70
CA SER A 302 4.51 -5.04 24.32
C SER A 302 3.79 -4.85 22.98
N ALA A 303 3.58 -5.93 22.21
CA ALA A 303 2.74 -5.91 21.03
C ALA A 303 1.26 -6.20 21.39
N ALA A 304 0.32 -5.43 20.84
CA ALA A 304 -1.12 -5.63 21.09
C ALA A 304 -1.59 -7.01 20.58
N THR A 305 -1.14 -7.42 19.39
CA THR A 305 -1.22 -8.80 18.90
C THR A 305 0.06 -9.56 19.28
N THR A 306 -0.06 -10.71 19.95
CA THR A 306 1.10 -11.49 20.41
C THR A 306 0.82 -12.98 20.56
N ALA A 307 1.82 -13.82 20.31
CA ALA A 307 1.73 -15.25 20.60
C ALA A 307 1.92 -15.51 22.11
N VAL A 308 1.11 -16.40 22.67
CA VAL A 308 1.16 -16.82 24.08
C VAL A 308 1.16 -18.34 24.20
N SER A 309 1.94 -18.85 25.15
CA SER A 309 2.01 -20.26 25.51
C SER A 309 1.72 -20.48 27.00
N PHE A 310 1.11 -21.62 27.31
CA PHE A 310 0.56 -21.94 28.63
C PHE A 310 1.27 -23.16 29.24
N PRO A 311 2.04 -23.00 30.33
CA PRO A 311 2.80 -24.11 30.93
C PRO A 311 1.94 -25.22 31.56
N GLU A 312 0.72 -24.91 32.01
CA GLU A 312 -0.17 -25.84 32.69
C GLU A 312 -1.62 -25.69 32.18
N PRO A 313 -2.42 -26.77 32.14
CA PRO A 313 -3.85 -26.67 31.82
C PRO A 313 -4.62 -25.98 32.96
N GLY A 314 -5.56 -25.11 32.62
CA GLY A 314 -6.38 -24.35 33.55
C GLY A 314 -6.97 -23.09 32.93
N LEU A 315 -7.66 -22.28 33.75
CA LEU A 315 -8.24 -21.02 33.31
C LEU A 315 -7.24 -19.89 33.57
N TYR A 316 -6.84 -19.20 32.51
CA TYR A 316 -6.00 -18.01 32.58
C TYR A 316 -6.84 -16.76 32.39
N VAL A 317 -6.49 -15.67 33.09
CA VAL A 317 -6.98 -14.32 32.82
C VAL A 317 -5.78 -13.47 32.43
N LEU A 318 -5.80 -12.92 31.22
CA LEU A 318 -4.73 -12.12 30.64
C LEU A 318 -5.25 -10.70 30.40
N ARG A 319 -4.50 -9.69 30.80
CA ARG A 319 -4.86 -8.28 30.63
C ARG A 319 -4.00 -7.63 29.57
N LEU A 320 -4.63 -6.93 28.63
CA LEU A 320 -4.00 -5.92 27.81
C LEU A 320 -4.19 -4.55 28.48
N THR A 321 -3.15 -3.74 28.58
CA THR A 321 -3.20 -2.37 29.07
C THR A 321 -2.69 -1.43 27.99
N ALA A 322 -3.45 -0.37 27.74
CA ALA A 322 -3.04 0.79 26.95
C ALA A 322 -2.66 1.94 27.90
N ASP A 323 -1.55 2.62 27.63
CA ASP A 323 -1.03 3.72 28.46
C ASP A 323 -0.44 4.81 27.54
N ASP A 324 -1.02 6.03 27.59
CA ASP A 324 -0.60 7.22 26.82
C ASP A 324 0.51 8.04 27.52
N GLY A 325 0.89 7.66 28.74
CA GLY A 325 1.82 8.38 29.62
C GLY A 325 1.17 9.23 30.73
N GLN A 326 -0.14 9.45 30.66
CA GLN A 326 -0.97 10.21 31.61
C GLN A 326 -2.25 9.47 32.02
N LEU A 327 -2.94 8.82 31.07
CA LEU A 327 -4.14 8.01 31.28
C LEU A 327 -3.90 6.58 30.77
N VAL A 328 -4.69 5.66 31.33
CA VAL A 328 -4.60 4.22 31.03
C VAL A 328 -5.99 3.62 30.89
N ASP A 329 -6.09 2.61 30.05
CA ASP A 329 -7.24 1.71 29.97
C ASP A 329 -6.76 0.25 29.89
N SER A 330 -7.63 -0.70 30.20
CA SER A 330 -7.27 -2.11 30.13
C SER A 330 -8.46 -3.04 30.02
N ASP A 331 -8.32 -4.06 29.18
CA ASP A 331 -9.29 -5.14 29.01
C ASP A 331 -8.69 -6.51 29.35
N GLU A 332 -9.55 -7.50 29.65
CA GLU A 332 -9.18 -8.83 30.13
C GLU A 332 -9.85 -9.98 29.36
N VAL A 333 -9.01 -10.75 28.65
CA VAL A 333 -9.39 -11.99 27.95
C VAL A 333 -9.12 -13.22 28.82
N ARG A 334 -9.98 -14.24 28.73
CA ARG A 334 -9.81 -15.51 29.44
C ARG A 334 -9.55 -16.66 28.49
N ILE A 335 -8.51 -17.43 28.81
CA ILE A 335 -8.09 -18.57 28.01
C ILE A 335 -8.24 -19.84 28.84
N ALA A 336 -9.16 -20.72 28.45
CA ALA A 336 -9.39 -22.01 29.08
C ALA A 336 -8.54 -23.10 28.39
N VAL A 337 -7.43 -23.48 29.04
CA VAL A 337 -6.47 -24.44 28.50
C VAL A 337 -6.81 -25.86 28.99
N ARG A 338 -7.24 -26.73 28.07
CA ARG A 338 -7.48 -28.16 28.32
C ARG A 338 -6.21 -28.98 28.10
N ARG A 339 -6.20 -30.23 28.55
CA ARG A 339 -5.17 -31.21 28.20
C ARG A 339 -5.37 -31.76 26.79
N SER A 340 -4.31 -32.34 26.22
CA SER A 340 -4.32 -33.01 24.91
C SER A 340 -5.29 -34.19 24.79
N ASP A 341 -5.73 -34.78 25.90
CA ASP A 341 -6.79 -35.80 25.95
C ASP A 341 -8.21 -35.20 26.04
N GLY A 342 -8.36 -33.87 25.89
CA GLY A 342 -9.62 -33.15 26.00
C GLY A 342 -10.11 -32.97 27.45
N SER A 343 -9.38 -33.47 28.45
CA SER A 343 -9.76 -33.26 29.86
C SER A 343 -9.47 -31.83 30.33
N GLY A 344 -10.34 -31.31 31.19
CA GLY A 344 -10.22 -29.99 31.79
C GLY A 344 -10.10 -30.08 33.31
N VAL A 345 -9.38 -29.13 33.90
CA VAL A 345 -9.42 -28.80 35.34
C VAL A 345 -9.44 -27.29 35.45
N PHE A 346 -10.51 -26.74 36.01
CA PHE A 346 -10.74 -25.30 36.04
C PHE A 346 -11.25 -24.84 37.40
N ASP A 347 -10.67 -23.76 37.90
CA ASP A 347 -11.18 -22.98 39.02
C ASP A 347 -11.84 -21.72 38.46
N VAL A 348 -13.18 -21.68 38.49
CA VAL A 348 -13.99 -20.57 37.96
C VAL A 348 -14.42 -19.67 39.13
N PRO A 349 -13.91 -18.43 39.26
CA PRO A 349 -14.33 -17.50 40.31
C PRO A 349 -15.66 -16.82 39.99
N LEU A 350 -16.28 -16.20 40.99
CA LEU A 350 -17.32 -15.17 40.78
C LEU A 350 -16.70 -13.95 40.06
N ARG A 351 -17.47 -13.27 39.19
CA ARG A 351 -16.96 -12.17 38.33
C ARG A 351 -17.59 -10.80 38.63
N ALA A 352 -18.71 -10.74 39.36
CA ALA A 352 -19.43 -9.52 39.68
C ALA A 352 -20.23 -9.67 40.99
N GLY A 353 -20.65 -8.57 41.61
CA GLY A 353 -21.55 -8.59 42.77
C GLY A 353 -22.94 -9.18 42.52
N SER A 354 -23.34 -9.30 41.25
CA SER A 354 -24.53 -10.04 40.84
C SER A 354 -24.29 -11.55 40.69
N ASP A 355 -23.08 -12.05 40.94
CA ASP A 355 -22.78 -13.48 40.92
C ASP A 355 -22.97 -14.16 42.29
N ASP A 356 -23.04 -13.42 43.40
CA ASP A 356 -23.45 -13.94 44.70
C ASP A 356 -24.58 -13.14 45.33
N ALA A 357 -25.39 -13.82 46.15
CA ALA A 357 -26.60 -13.20 46.69
C ALA A 357 -27.15 -13.88 47.94
N GLU A 358 -27.73 -13.08 48.82
CA GLU A 358 -28.42 -13.55 50.03
C GLU A 358 -29.94 -13.34 49.94
N GLY A 359 -30.68 -14.43 49.80
CA GLY A 359 -32.14 -14.44 49.70
C GLY A 359 -32.84 -14.63 51.05
N ARG A 360 -33.48 -13.57 51.56
CA ARG A 360 -34.35 -13.60 52.76
C ARG A 360 -35.84 -13.49 52.37
N PHE A 361 -36.74 -13.64 53.34
CA PHE A 361 -38.18 -13.53 53.07
C PHE A 361 -38.57 -12.11 52.61
N ARG A 362 -38.77 -11.98 51.28
CA ARG A 362 -39.09 -10.74 50.52
C ARG A 362 -37.93 -9.79 50.23
N GLN A 363 -36.67 -10.19 50.41
CA GLN A 363 -35.51 -9.36 50.09
C GLN A 363 -34.40 -10.23 49.50
N THR A 364 -33.57 -9.63 48.63
CA THR A 364 -32.31 -10.23 48.17
C THR A 364 -31.23 -9.16 48.26
N PHE A 365 -30.09 -9.52 48.84
CA PHE A 365 -28.89 -8.69 48.91
C PHE A 365 -27.88 -9.19 47.88
N VAL A 366 -27.20 -8.27 47.20
CA VAL A 366 -26.26 -8.50 46.07
C VAL A 366 -25.07 -7.53 46.15
N ASP A 367 -24.79 -7.10 47.38
CA ASP A 367 -23.91 -5.99 47.75
C ASP A 367 -23.39 -6.14 49.20
N GLY A 368 -23.45 -7.36 49.74
CA GLY A 368 -22.93 -7.71 51.06
C GLY A 368 -21.45 -8.11 50.97
N ASN A 369 -20.63 -7.74 51.96
CA ASN A 369 -19.20 -8.09 51.93
C ASN A 369 -18.93 -9.56 52.32
N ASP A 370 -19.93 -10.19 52.95
CA ASP A 370 -19.92 -11.54 53.47
C ASP A 370 -21.17 -12.33 53.05
N LEU A 371 -21.06 -13.66 53.04
CA LEU A 371 -22.13 -14.60 52.73
C LEU A 371 -22.39 -15.52 53.93
N GLU A 372 -23.47 -15.29 54.67
CA GLU A 372 -23.88 -16.18 55.76
C GLU A 372 -24.70 -17.33 55.16
N LEU A 373 -24.02 -18.43 54.84
CA LEU A 373 -24.49 -19.52 53.97
C LEU A 373 -25.85 -20.14 54.33
N VAL A 374 -26.38 -19.90 55.54
CA VAL A 374 -27.80 -20.12 55.85
C VAL A 374 -28.40 -19.23 56.93
N THR A 375 -27.70 -18.92 58.01
CA THR A 375 -28.31 -18.23 59.16
C THR A 375 -27.51 -16.98 59.54
N ASP A 376 -28.08 -15.81 59.29
CA ASP A 376 -27.71 -14.57 59.98
C ASP A 376 -28.51 -14.44 61.27
N GLY A 377 -27.80 -14.45 62.41
CA GLY A 377 -28.33 -14.11 63.72
C GLY A 377 -29.48 -14.99 64.18
N THR A 378 -30.71 -14.65 63.76
CA THR A 378 -31.94 -15.43 64.01
C THR A 378 -32.81 -15.68 62.77
N SER A 379 -32.38 -15.24 61.59
CA SER A 379 -33.10 -15.39 60.32
C SER A 379 -32.47 -16.46 59.46
N ASN A 380 -33.29 -17.34 58.86
CA ASN A 380 -32.81 -18.33 57.89
C ASN A 380 -32.94 -17.75 56.48
N GLN A 381 -31.91 -17.96 55.66
CA GLN A 381 -31.80 -17.45 54.30
C GLN A 381 -31.34 -18.53 53.32
N GLN A 382 -31.17 -18.14 52.06
CA GLN A 382 -30.66 -18.98 50.98
C GLN A 382 -29.54 -18.19 50.30
N VAL A 383 -28.37 -18.81 50.09
CA VAL A 383 -27.27 -18.15 49.37
C VAL A 383 -27.22 -18.65 47.94
N GLY A 384 -27.17 -17.74 46.98
CA GLY A 384 -26.92 -18.01 45.58
C GLY A 384 -25.47 -17.73 45.20
N LEU A 385 -24.92 -18.56 44.31
CA LEU A 385 -23.56 -18.44 43.76
C LEU A 385 -23.63 -18.78 42.27
N ARG A 386 -23.20 -17.88 41.40
CA ARG A 386 -23.25 -18.00 39.95
C ARG A 386 -21.84 -17.88 39.40
N PHE A 387 -21.38 -18.95 38.77
CA PHE A 387 -20.09 -18.97 38.12
C PHE A 387 -20.30 -18.68 36.64
N ALA A 388 -19.89 -17.50 36.18
CA ALA A 388 -20.02 -17.10 34.78
C ALA A 388 -18.87 -17.64 33.92
N GLY A 389 -19.13 -17.97 32.65
CA GLY A 389 -18.09 -18.41 31.72
C GLY A 389 -17.49 -19.76 32.09
N VAL A 390 -18.31 -20.79 32.36
CA VAL A 390 -17.83 -22.11 32.79
C VAL A 390 -17.32 -22.91 31.58
N PRO A 391 -16.02 -23.23 31.47
CA PRO A 391 -15.41 -23.80 30.26
C PRO A 391 -15.57 -25.34 30.17
N VAL A 392 -16.77 -25.84 30.47
CA VAL A 392 -17.12 -27.27 30.42
C VAL A 392 -18.02 -27.52 29.21
N PRO A 393 -17.62 -28.40 28.27
CA PRO A 393 -18.38 -28.62 27.05
C PRO A 393 -19.61 -29.48 27.31
N GLN A 394 -20.62 -29.31 26.46
CA GLN A 394 -21.86 -30.09 26.55
C GLN A 394 -21.59 -31.60 26.50
N GLY A 395 -22.22 -32.35 27.40
CA GLY A 395 -22.07 -33.80 27.46
C GLY A 395 -20.71 -34.30 27.95
N ALA A 396 -19.84 -33.42 28.46
CA ALA A 396 -18.62 -33.83 29.16
C ALA A 396 -18.95 -34.76 30.34
N THR A 397 -18.06 -35.73 30.60
CA THR A 397 -18.13 -36.54 31.82
C THR A 397 -17.41 -35.80 32.94
N VAL A 398 -18.18 -35.22 33.86
CA VAL A 398 -17.65 -34.57 35.07
C VAL A 398 -17.10 -35.66 35.99
N THR A 399 -15.87 -35.49 36.46
CA THR A 399 -15.15 -36.47 37.28
C THR A 399 -14.95 -36.03 38.72
N SER A 400 -15.00 -34.71 38.97
CA SER A 400 -14.87 -34.08 40.28
C SER A 400 -15.41 -32.66 40.16
N ALA A 401 -16.18 -32.19 41.15
CA ALA A 401 -16.55 -30.77 41.24
C ALA A 401 -16.76 -30.35 42.69
N HIS A 402 -16.38 -29.12 43.07
CA HIS A 402 -16.69 -28.56 44.38
C HIS A 402 -16.64 -27.03 44.35
N VAL A 403 -17.37 -26.38 45.25
CA VAL A 403 -17.17 -24.95 45.51
C VAL A 403 -16.20 -24.79 46.68
N GLN A 404 -15.14 -24.00 46.49
CA GLN A 404 -14.21 -23.56 47.52
C GLN A 404 -14.63 -22.17 48.01
N PHE A 405 -14.85 -22.04 49.32
CA PHE A 405 -15.04 -20.76 50.01
C PHE A 405 -13.76 -20.33 50.74
N SER A 406 -13.66 -19.04 51.06
CA SER A 406 -12.81 -18.54 52.15
C SER A 406 -13.69 -18.21 53.36
N ALA A 407 -13.21 -18.42 54.58
CA ALA A 407 -13.96 -18.10 55.80
C ALA A 407 -13.72 -16.64 56.23
N ASP A 408 -14.77 -15.79 56.21
CA ASP A 408 -14.69 -14.41 56.67
C ASP A 408 -14.78 -14.31 58.21
N GLU A 409 -15.67 -15.09 58.85
CA GLU A 409 -15.80 -15.12 60.31
C GLU A 409 -15.55 -16.50 60.95
N VAL A 410 -15.12 -16.47 62.22
CA VAL A 410 -14.96 -17.66 63.08
C VAL A 410 -16.33 -18.20 63.49
N THR A 411 -16.86 -19.12 62.69
CA THR A 411 -18.19 -19.72 62.84
C THR A 411 -18.08 -21.21 63.18
N THR A 412 -18.21 -21.53 64.47
CA THR A 412 -17.96 -22.89 65.02
C THR A 412 -19.20 -23.69 65.41
N GLY A 413 -20.40 -23.17 65.10
CA GLY A 413 -21.66 -23.86 65.33
C GLY A 413 -21.81 -25.15 64.49
N ALA A 414 -22.83 -25.95 64.82
CA ALA A 414 -23.27 -27.00 63.91
C ALA A 414 -24.04 -26.36 62.74
N ALA A 415 -23.78 -26.82 61.52
CA ALA A 415 -24.50 -26.41 60.32
C ALA A 415 -24.81 -27.65 59.46
N ASP A 416 -25.96 -27.62 58.80
CA ASP A 416 -26.48 -28.69 57.95
C ASP A 416 -27.10 -28.04 56.71
N LEU A 417 -26.41 -28.16 55.58
CA LEU A 417 -26.68 -27.47 54.33
C LEU A 417 -27.08 -28.46 53.24
N LEU A 418 -27.86 -27.98 52.28
CA LEU A 418 -28.20 -28.65 51.03
C LEU A 418 -27.79 -27.73 49.87
N VAL A 419 -26.86 -28.22 49.05
CA VAL A 419 -26.45 -27.60 47.80
C VAL A 419 -27.31 -28.16 46.67
N GLN A 420 -27.86 -27.29 45.84
CA GLN A 420 -28.54 -27.63 44.58
C GLN A 420 -28.05 -26.70 43.47
N GLY A 421 -28.09 -27.16 42.23
CA GLY A 421 -27.90 -26.30 41.07
C GLY A 421 -29.19 -25.58 40.67
N GLU A 422 -29.07 -24.57 39.83
CA GLU A 422 -30.18 -24.06 39.02
C GLU A 422 -30.41 -24.98 37.80
N ALA A 423 -31.65 -25.37 37.55
CA ALA A 423 -32.02 -26.24 36.43
C ALA A 423 -32.27 -25.46 35.13
N ALA A 424 -31.29 -24.63 34.74
CA ALA A 424 -31.29 -23.85 33.51
C ALA A 424 -30.06 -24.19 32.64
N ASP A 425 -30.07 -23.70 31.40
CA ASP A 425 -29.01 -23.92 30.41
C ASP A 425 -27.94 -22.83 30.47
N ASP A 426 -28.36 -21.58 30.70
CA ASP A 426 -27.53 -20.43 31.08
C ASP A 426 -28.31 -19.66 32.15
N THR A 427 -27.62 -19.02 33.09
CA THR A 427 -28.25 -18.38 34.24
C THR A 427 -28.03 -16.87 34.24
N GLU A 428 -29.08 -16.11 34.51
CA GLU A 428 -28.97 -14.65 34.70
C GLU A 428 -28.32 -14.32 36.06
N GLY A 429 -27.65 -13.16 36.16
CA GLY A 429 -27.16 -12.63 37.42
C GLY A 429 -28.28 -12.42 38.46
N PHE A 430 -27.92 -12.35 39.73
CA PHE A 430 -28.84 -11.99 40.80
C PHE A 430 -29.22 -10.51 40.75
N THR A 431 -30.40 -10.22 41.28
CA THR A 431 -30.94 -8.87 41.43
C THR A 431 -31.41 -8.68 42.86
N SER A 432 -31.56 -7.43 43.30
CA SER A 432 -32.14 -7.10 44.61
C SER A 432 -33.66 -7.35 44.71
N ASP A 433 -34.28 -7.87 43.63
CA ASP A 433 -35.69 -8.23 43.62
C ASP A 433 -35.99 -9.37 44.59
N ALA A 434 -37.15 -9.25 45.26
CA ALA A 434 -37.63 -10.18 46.25
C ALA A 434 -37.77 -11.61 45.69
N GLY A 435 -36.77 -12.46 45.95
CA GLY A 435 -36.78 -13.87 45.54
C GLY A 435 -35.94 -14.19 44.32
N SER A 436 -35.01 -13.30 43.91
CA SER A 436 -34.04 -13.57 42.84
C SER A 436 -33.22 -14.87 43.08
N VAL A 437 -32.95 -15.23 44.34
CA VAL A 437 -32.36 -16.53 44.71
C VAL A 437 -33.41 -17.65 44.88
N SER A 438 -34.57 -17.34 45.49
CA SER A 438 -35.52 -18.36 45.97
C SER A 438 -36.43 -18.95 44.89
N SER A 439 -36.69 -18.19 43.83
CA SER A 439 -37.56 -18.57 42.70
C SER A 439 -36.86 -19.45 41.64
N ARG A 440 -35.53 -19.47 41.66
CA ARG A 440 -34.65 -20.22 40.74
C ARG A 440 -35.04 -21.71 40.70
N PRO A 441 -35.30 -22.31 39.52
CA PRO A 441 -35.66 -23.73 39.40
C PRO A 441 -34.49 -24.61 39.87
N ARG A 442 -34.75 -25.71 40.58
CA ARG A 442 -33.70 -26.54 41.19
C ARG A 442 -33.38 -27.79 40.37
N THR A 443 -32.12 -28.21 40.38
CA THR A 443 -31.72 -29.56 39.94
C THR A 443 -32.40 -30.64 40.80
N GLU A 444 -32.61 -31.82 40.19
CA GLU A 444 -33.07 -33.01 40.93
C GLU A 444 -31.94 -33.57 41.80
N ALA A 445 -30.71 -33.55 41.29
CA ALA A 445 -29.50 -33.78 42.06
C ALA A 445 -29.35 -32.71 43.16
N SER A 446 -28.94 -33.15 44.33
CA SER A 446 -28.67 -32.31 45.49
C SER A 446 -27.63 -32.99 46.38
N VAL A 447 -26.81 -32.20 47.06
CA VAL A 447 -25.71 -32.68 47.91
C VAL A 447 -25.86 -32.08 49.31
N ALA A 448 -25.97 -32.95 50.32
CA ALA A 448 -25.98 -32.55 51.71
C ALA A 448 -24.55 -32.28 52.21
N TRP A 449 -24.36 -31.18 52.94
CA TRP A 449 -23.07 -30.70 53.43
C TRP A 449 -23.19 -30.33 54.90
N GLN A 450 -22.36 -30.96 55.75
CA GLN A 450 -22.23 -30.63 57.16
C GLN A 450 -20.80 -30.07 57.37
N PRO A 451 -20.57 -28.77 57.10
CA PRO A 451 -19.23 -28.20 57.14
C PRO A 451 -18.61 -28.28 58.54
N ALA A 452 -17.30 -28.53 58.58
CA ALA A 452 -16.53 -28.46 59.81
C ALA A 452 -16.53 -27.04 60.42
N PRO A 453 -16.21 -26.87 61.72
CA PRO A 453 -16.12 -25.55 62.36
C PRO A 453 -15.06 -24.66 61.71
N TRP A 454 -15.45 -23.56 61.07
CA TRP A 454 -14.51 -22.59 60.51
C TRP A 454 -13.89 -21.79 61.66
N SER A 455 -12.62 -22.07 61.93
CA SER A 455 -11.94 -21.66 63.18
C SER A 455 -10.95 -20.51 62.99
N THR A 456 -10.67 -20.12 61.74
CA THR A 456 -9.64 -19.14 61.36
C THR A 456 -10.17 -18.30 60.19
N VAL A 457 -10.12 -16.97 60.32
CA VAL A 457 -10.45 -16.03 59.24
C VAL A 457 -9.43 -16.13 58.11
N GLY A 458 -9.88 -16.08 56.86
CA GLY A 458 -9.07 -16.30 55.65
C GLY A 458 -8.67 -17.75 55.41
N ALA A 459 -9.26 -18.73 56.13
CA ALA A 459 -9.06 -20.14 55.81
C ALA A 459 -9.74 -20.49 54.48
N ARG A 460 -9.01 -21.16 53.57
CA ARG A 460 -9.47 -21.61 52.24
C ARG A 460 -9.01 -23.06 52.00
N GLY A 461 -9.33 -23.94 52.94
CA GLY A 461 -8.88 -25.32 53.00
C GLY A 461 -9.98 -26.33 52.63
N ILE A 462 -9.77 -27.59 53.02
CA ILE A 462 -10.73 -28.68 52.83
C ILE A 462 -11.99 -28.55 53.70
N GLU A 463 -11.91 -27.79 54.80
CA GLU A 463 -13.03 -27.55 55.72
C GLU A 463 -14.01 -26.50 55.17
N GLU A 464 -13.52 -25.63 54.28
CA GLU A 464 -14.24 -24.57 53.57
C GLU A 464 -14.63 -24.99 52.13
N ARG A 465 -14.58 -26.29 51.80
CA ARG A 465 -15.07 -26.84 50.52
C ARG A 465 -16.41 -27.54 50.71
N THR A 466 -17.26 -27.48 49.68
CA THR A 466 -18.40 -28.40 49.56
C THR A 466 -17.92 -29.85 49.41
N PRO A 467 -18.78 -30.85 49.65
CA PRO A 467 -18.55 -32.20 49.16
C PRO A 467 -18.59 -32.20 47.62
N ASP A 468 -18.30 -33.36 47.02
CA ASP A 468 -18.34 -33.54 45.57
C ASP A 468 -19.73 -33.23 44.99
N LEU A 469 -19.76 -32.22 44.10
CA LEU A 469 -20.92 -31.71 43.39
C LEU A 469 -21.09 -32.32 41.99
N THR A 470 -20.27 -33.32 41.61
CA THR A 470 -20.28 -33.95 40.28
C THR A 470 -21.69 -34.30 39.79
N SER A 471 -22.57 -34.82 40.65
CA SER A 471 -23.96 -35.14 40.26
C SER A 471 -24.83 -33.93 39.86
N ILE A 472 -24.57 -32.75 40.45
CA ILE A 472 -25.25 -31.49 40.13
C ILE A 472 -24.68 -30.92 38.83
N VAL A 473 -23.35 -30.80 38.75
CA VAL A 473 -22.66 -30.26 37.55
C VAL A 473 -22.96 -31.13 36.33
N GLN A 474 -22.87 -32.46 36.46
CA GLN A 474 -23.24 -33.40 35.40
C GLN A 474 -24.69 -33.22 34.95
N GLN A 475 -25.64 -33.02 35.88
CA GLN A 475 -27.03 -32.78 35.51
C GLN A 475 -27.20 -31.50 34.66
N ILE A 476 -26.42 -30.45 34.92
CA ILE A 476 -26.47 -29.19 34.18
C ILE A 476 -25.79 -29.34 32.81
N VAL A 477 -24.54 -29.81 32.74
CA VAL A 477 -23.79 -29.88 31.47
C VAL A 477 -24.29 -30.98 30.50
N SER A 478 -25.18 -31.87 30.97
CA SER A 478 -25.85 -32.87 30.13
C SER A 478 -27.16 -32.37 29.50
N ARG A 479 -27.54 -31.11 29.72
CA ARG A 479 -28.76 -30.54 29.15
C ARG A 479 -28.57 -30.17 27.68
N GLU A 480 -29.61 -30.34 26.87
CA GLU A 480 -29.57 -30.07 25.42
C GLU A 480 -29.32 -28.60 25.07
N GLY A 481 -29.63 -27.65 25.96
CA GLY A 481 -29.34 -26.23 25.77
C GLY A 481 -28.02 -25.75 26.38
N TRP A 482 -27.31 -26.57 27.16
CA TRP A 482 -26.03 -26.16 27.76
C TRP A 482 -24.98 -25.96 26.67
N ALA A 483 -24.38 -24.78 26.63
CA ALA A 483 -23.21 -24.46 25.84
C ALA A 483 -22.01 -24.19 26.76
N GLU A 484 -20.81 -24.40 26.21
CA GLU A 484 -19.58 -24.01 26.90
C GLU A 484 -19.53 -22.49 27.09
N GLY A 485 -19.10 -22.02 28.25
CA GLY A 485 -19.11 -20.60 28.60
C GLY A 485 -20.42 -20.11 29.22
N ASN A 486 -21.47 -20.93 29.25
CA ASN A 486 -22.69 -20.58 30.00
C ASN A 486 -22.40 -20.44 31.51
N ALA A 487 -23.25 -19.68 32.20
CA ALA A 487 -23.18 -19.51 33.64
C ALA A 487 -23.86 -20.67 34.39
N MET A 488 -23.27 -21.05 35.52
CA MET A 488 -23.77 -22.12 36.38
C MET A 488 -24.08 -21.60 37.78
N THR A 489 -25.36 -21.60 38.16
CA THR A 489 -25.79 -21.20 39.50
C THR A 489 -25.90 -22.40 40.44
N PHE A 490 -25.40 -22.26 41.66
CA PHE A 490 -25.72 -23.08 42.83
C PHE A 490 -26.55 -22.25 43.82
N VAL A 491 -27.42 -22.92 44.58
CA VAL A 491 -28.09 -22.35 45.73
C VAL A 491 -27.95 -23.26 46.94
N LEU A 492 -27.56 -22.64 48.05
CA LEU A 492 -27.36 -23.23 49.36
C LEU A 492 -28.57 -22.91 50.24
N THR A 493 -29.06 -23.93 50.95
CA THR A 493 -30.18 -23.85 51.90
C THR A 493 -29.87 -24.75 53.10
N GLY A 494 -30.60 -24.66 54.21
CA GLY A 494 -30.41 -25.60 55.34
C GLY A 494 -30.67 -24.98 56.72
N THR A 495 -29.72 -25.16 57.64
CA THR A 495 -29.65 -24.49 58.97
C THR A 495 -28.21 -24.28 59.45
N GLY A 496 -27.99 -23.27 60.29
CA GLY A 496 -26.73 -23.06 61.01
C GLY A 496 -25.86 -21.95 60.42
N THR A 497 -24.75 -21.64 61.10
CA THR A 497 -23.92 -20.47 60.78
C THR A 497 -22.59 -20.88 60.11
N ARG A 498 -22.35 -20.39 58.90
CA ARG A 498 -21.02 -20.33 58.24
C ARG A 498 -21.01 -19.02 57.47
N THR A 499 -19.92 -18.26 57.57
CA THR A 499 -19.80 -16.94 56.95
C THR A 499 -18.56 -16.94 56.07
N ALA A 500 -18.76 -16.75 54.77
CA ALA A 500 -17.70 -16.76 53.76
C ALA A 500 -17.47 -15.35 53.19
N ASP A 501 -16.30 -15.08 52.64
CA ASP A 501 -16.07 -13.87 51.85
C ASP A 501 -17.02 -13.84 50.63
N ALA A 502 -17.73 -12.72 50.45
CA ALA A 502 -18.48 -12.43 49.22
C ALA A 502 -17.57 -11.82 48.14
N TYR A 503 -18.10 -11.58 46.94
CA TYR A 503 -17.39 -10.86 45.89
C TYR A 503 -16.97 -9.44 46.34
N GLU A 504 -17.87 -8.69 46.98
CA GLU A 504 -17.62 -7.34 47.51
C GLU A 504 -16.54 -7.32 48.61
N GLY A 505 -16.46 -8.38 49.43
CA GLY A 505 -15.44 -8.51 50.48
C GLY A 505 -14.02 -8.66 49.91
N GLY A 506 -13.91 -9.22 48.71
CA GLY A 506 -12.65 -9.30 47.96
C GLY A 506 -12.72 -10.38 46.88
N PRO A 507 -12.66 -10.02 45.58
CA PRO A 507 -12.77 -10.99 44.47
C PRO A 507 -11.76 -12.14 44.54
N GLN A 508 -10.56 -11.90 45.09
CA GLN A 508 -9.53 -12.92 45.30
C GLN A 508 -9.85 -13.93 46.42
N ASN A 509 -10.72 -13.56 47.37
CA ASN A 509 -11.15 -14.42 48.47
C ASN A 509 -12.52 -15.07 48.20
N ALA A 510 -13.30 -14.52 47.28
CA ALA A 510 -14.64 -15.00 46.90
C ALA A 510 -14.67 -16.49 46.53
N ALA A 511 -15.87 -17.05 46.47
CA ALA A 511 -16.10 -18.44 46.12
C ALA A 511 -15.56 -18.77 44.72
N ALA A 512 -15.07 -19.99 44.53
CA ALA A 512 -14.69 -20.52 43.21
C ALA A 512 -15.24 -21.93 43.00
N LEU A 513 -15.78 -22.20 41.82
CA LEU A 513 -16.16 -23.53 41.36
C LEU A 513 -14.92 -24.23 40.78
N HIS A 514 -14.45 -25.24 41.49
CA HIS A 514 -13.51 -26.21 40.94
C HIS A 514 -14.27 -27.28 40.15
N VAL A 515 -13.86 -27.57 38.93
CA VAL A 515 -14.42 -28.64 38.10
C VAL A 515 -13.35 -29.37 37.32
N GLU A 516 -13.39 -30.71 37.37
CA GLU A 516 -12.58 -31.62 36.58
C GLU A 516 -13.51 -32.45 35.68
N PHE A 517 -13.17 -32.60 34.40
CA PHE A 517 -13.96 -33.40 33.46
C PHE A 517 -13.10 -34.08 32.41
N ALA A 518 -13.64 -35.15 31.83
CA ALA A 518 -13.19 -35.74 30.57
C ALA A 518 -14.22 -35.43 29.48
N ALA A 519 -13.82 -34.70 28.43
CA ALA A 519 -14.63 -34.58 27.22
C ALA A 519 -14.45 -35.84 26.36
N PRO A 520 -15.49 -36.32 25.64
CA PRO A 520 -15.24 -37.20 24.50
C PRO A 520 -14.42 -36.41 23.47
N LEU A 521 -13.22 -36.90 23.15
CA LEU A 521 -12.44 -36.35 22.04
C LEU A 521 -13.26 -36.41 20.73
N PRO A 522 -13.12 -35.43 19.83
CA PRO A 522 -13.49 -35.62 18.43
C PRO A 522 -12.83 -36.89 17.91
N ALA A 523 -13.51 -37.63 17.03
CA ALA A 523 -12.83 -38.69 16.30
C ALA A 523 -11.91 -38.04 15.27
N ASN A 524 -10.64 -38.48 15.21
CA ASN A 524 -9.68 -37.99 14.22
C ASN A 524 -10.31 -38.06 12.80
N THR A 525 -10.32 -36.92 12.13
CA THR A 525 -10.75 -36.76 10.75
C THR A 525 -9.51 -36.64 9.87
N ALA A 526 -9.40 -37.51 8.86
CA ALA A 526 -8.24 -37.52 7.97
C ALA A 526 -7.93 -36.10 7.43
N PRO A 527 -6.65 -35.68 7.44
CA PRO A 527 -6.27 -34.33 7.06
C PRO A 527 -6.75 -34.01 5.64
N THR A 528 -6.99 -32.74 5.40
CA THR A 528 -7.31 -32.22 4.07
C THR A 528 -6.03 -31.86 3.33
N ALA A 529 -5.96 -32.26 2.06
CA ALA A 529 -4.98 -31.79 1.11
C ALA A 529 -5.71 -31.10 -0.04
N SER A 530 -5.16 -29.99 -0.52
CA SER A 530 -5.55 -29.36 -1.79
C SER A 530 -4.28 -29.22 -2.61
N ALA A 531 -4.24 -29.85 -3.78
CA ALA A 531 -3.07 -29.84 -4.66
C ALA A 531 -2.97 -28.52 -5.47
N GLY A 532 -3.97 -27.64 -5.35
CA GLY A 532 -4.11 -26.43 -6.16
C GLY A 532 -4.84 -26.69 -7.48
N PRO A 533 -5.16 -25.64 -8.26
CA PRO A 533 -5.81 -25.77 -9.56
C PRO A 533 -4.85 -26.33 -10.62
N ASP A 534 -5.38 -27.06 -11.61
CA ASP A 534 -4.64 -27.58 -12.76
C ASP A 534 -3.77 -26.49 -13.43
N VAL A 535 -2.49 -26.80 -13.66
CA VAL A 535 -1.47 -25.84 -14.16
C VAL A 535 -1.07 -26.22 -15.59
N SER A 536 -0.77 -25.23 -16.42
CA SER A 536 -0.01 -25.45 -17.67
C SER A 536 1.29 -24.66 -17.64
N VAL A 537 2.36 -25.27 -18.14
CA VAL A 537 3.72 -24.72 -18.12
C VAL A 537 4.47 -25.15 -19.38
N GLU A 538 5.40 -24.35 -19.88
CA GLU A 538 6.29 -24.79 -20.96
C GLU A 538 7.34 -25.77 -20.44
N ARG A 539 7.70 -26.78 -21.23
CA ARG A 539 8.85 -27.65 -20.92
C ARG A 539 10.09 -26.78 -20.72
N ASP A 540 10.86 -27.11 -19.70
CA ASP A 540 12.06 -26.41 -19.22
C ASP A 540 11.79 -25.17 -18.33
N GLN A 541 10.52 -24.79 -18.07
CA GLN A 541 10.14 -23.86 -16.98
C GLN A 541 9.63 -24.62 -15.73
N PRO A 542 9.78 -24.06 -14.51
CA PRO A 542 9.21 -24.62 -13.30
C PRO A 542 7.70 -24.31 -13.20
N ALA A 543 6.88 -25.32 -12.87
CA ALA A 543 5.51 -25.09 -12.43
C ALA A 543 5.48 -24.81 -10.92
N THR A 544 4.80 -23.75 -10.51
CA THR A 544 4.44 -23.50 -9.11
C THR A 544 3.29 -24.42 -8.71
N LEU A 545 3.47 -25.17 -7.63
CA LEU A 545 2.45 -26.04 -7.07
C LEU A 545 1.98 -25.41 -5.76
N ALA A 546 0.87 -24.66 -5.81
CA ALA A 546 0.31 -23.95 -4.66
C ALA A 546 -0.52 -24.87 -3.76
N GLY A 547 0.10 -25.95 -3.28
CA GLY A 547 -0.56 -26.94 -2.44
C GLY A 547 -0.76 -26.46 -1.01
N THR A 548 -1.90 -26.81 -0.41
CA THR A 548 -2.18 -26.58 1.02
C THR A 548 -2.55 -27.89 1.72
N VAL A 549 -2.21 -27.97 3.01
CA VAL A 549 -2.61 -29.07 3.90
C VAL A 549 -3.16 -28.49 5.19
N SER A 550 -4.22 -29.10 5.72
CA SER A 550 -4.84 -28.68 6.98
C SER A 550 -5.44 -29.90 7.69
N ASP A 551 -5.47 -29.88 9.01
CA ASP A 551 -5.77 -31.02 9.87
C ASP A 551 -6.60 -30.58 11.09
N ASP A 552 -7.31 -31.50 11.74
CA ASP A 552 -8.09 -31.20 12.96
C ASP A 552 -7.23 -31.17 14.25
N GLY A 553 -5.92 -31.43 14.13
CA GLY A 553 -4.95 -31.45 15.23
C GLY A 553 -4.87 -32.81 15.94
N LEU A 554 -5.47 -33.86 15.36
CA LEU A 554 -5.47 -35.21 15.90
C LEU A 554 -4.67 -36.17 14.98
N PRO A 555 -4.03 -37.21 15.54
CA PRO A 555 -3.90 -37.51 16.95
C PRO A 555 -2.96 -36.51 17.66
N SER A 556 -3.41 -35.95 18.78
CA SER A 556 -2.72 -34.85 19.46
C SER A 556 -1.24 -35.16 19.76
N GLY A 557 -0.36 -34.24 19.34
CA GLY A 557 1.10 -34.38 19.44
C GLY A 557 1.75 -35.05 18.21
N SER A 558 0.99 -35.32 17.14
CA SER A 558 1.56 -35.63 15.83
C SER A 558 2.11 -34.38 15.13
N THR A 559 2.69 -34.59 13.94
CA THR A 559 3.16 -33.52 13.06
C THR A 559 2.58 -33.75 11.67
N LEU A 560 1.71 -32.86 11.21
CA LEU A 560 1.14 -32.92 9.86
C LEU A 560 2.26 -32.87 8.81
N ALA A 561 2.39 -33.93 8.03
CA ALA A 561 3.40 -34.04 6.97
C ALA A 561 2.75 -33.87 5.59
N ALA A 562 3.27 -32.93 4.80
CA ALA A 562 2.96 -32.82 3.38
C ALA A 562 3.91 -33.68 2.55
N ARG A 563 3.43 -34.24 1.43
CA ARG A 563 4.26 -34.95 0.46
C ARG A 563 3.73 -34.90 -0.95
N TRP A 564 4.56 -34.42 -1.86
CA TRP A 564 4.35 -34.50 -3.30
C TRP A 564 4.86 -35.82 -3.91
N THR A 565 4.10 -36.38 -4.84
CA THR A 565 4.49 -37.55 -5.64
C THR A 565 3.98 -37.44 -7.09
N GLN A 566 4.73 -37.96 -8.06
CA GLN A 566 4.22 -38.12 -9.44
C GLN A 566 3.45 -39.44 -9.54
N LEU A 567 2.16 -39.39 -9.91
CA LEU A 567 1.36 -40.58 -10.19
C LEU A 567 1.54 -41.06 -11.63
N SER A 568 1.56 -40.12 -12.58
CA SER A 568 1.75 -40.42 -14.00
C SER A 568 2.34 -39.23 -14.77
N GLY A 569 2.88 -39.51 -15.95
CA GLY A 569 3.43 -38.49 -16.86
C GLY A 569 4.36 -39.11 -17.92
N PRO A 570 4.66 -38.40 -19.01
CA PRO A 570 5.53 -38.88 -20.09
C PRO A 570 7.02 -38.87 -19.74
N GLY A 571 7.44 -38.07 -18.75
CA GLY A 571 8.81 -38.00 -18.23
C GLY A 571 8.84 -38.05 -16.71
N THR A 572 9.89 -37.49 -16.12
CA THR A 572 10.07 -37.37 -14.66
C THR A 572 9.73 -35.94 -14.22
N ALA A 573 8.85 -35.82 -13.22
CA ALA A 573 8.64 -34.58 -12.46
C ALA A 573 9.64 -34.51 -11.29
N THR A 574 10.35 -33.40 -11.15
CA THR A 574 11.35 -33.16 -10.10
C THR A 574 10.94 -31.96 -9.27
N PHE A 575 10.53 -32.21 -8.03
CA PHE A 575 10.12 -31.20 -7.06
C PHE A 575 11.35 -30.53 -6.41
N ALA A 576 11.28 -29.22 -6.17
CA ALA A 576 12.33 -28.48 -5.45
C ALA A 576 12.40 -28.90 -3.97
N ASP A 577 11.25 -28.91 -3.30
CA ASP A 577 11.04 -29.61 -2.03
C ASP A 577 9.78 -30.47 -2.15
N ALA A 578 9.91 -31.80 -2.02
CA ALA A 578 8.77 -32.72 -2.10
C ALA A 578 8.01 -32.87 -0.77
N SER A 579 8.46 -32.23 0.30
CA SER A 579 7.85 -32.22 1.65
C SER A 579 7.20 -30.89 2.03
N ALA A 580 7.41 -29.83 1.25
CA ALA A 580 6.64 -28.59 1.38
C ALA A 580 5.31 -28.71 0.60
N ALA A 581 4.20 -28.23 1.19
CA ALA A 581 2.89 -28.24 0.52
C ALA A 581 2.89 -27.29 -0.70
N SER A 582 3.37 -26.06 -0.50
CA SER A 582 3.71 -25.14 -1.59
C SER A 582 5.15 -25.36 -2.05
N THR A 583 5.37 -25.60 -3.34
CA THR A 583 6.68 -25.94 -3.91
C THR A 583 6.73 -25.64 -5.42
N THR A 584 7.85 -25.93 -6.08
CA THR A 584 7.93 -25.94 -7.56
C THR A 584 8.32 -27.31 -8.09
N ALA A 585 7.90 -27.62 -9.33
CA ALA A 585 8.28 -28.85 -10.04
C ALA A 585 8.75 -28.56 -11.46
N THR A 586 9.77 -29.29 -11.91
CA THR A 586 10.31 -29.26 -13.29
C THR A 586 10.12 -30.61 -13.97
N PHE A 587 9.99 -30.63 -15.30
CA PHE A 587 9.53 -31.80 -16.04
C PHE A 587 10.48 -32.16 -17.19
N SER A 588 10.89 -33.43 -17.27
CA SER A 588 11.90 -33.88 -18.25
C SER A 588 11.38 -34.11 -19.68
N ALA A 589 10.08 -33.91 -19.93
CA ALA A 589 9.42 -34.11 -21.22
C ALA A 589 8.06 -33.40 -21.22
N ALA A 590 7.62 -32.93 -22.39
CA ALA A 590 6.27 -32.39 -22.56
C ALA A 590 5.18 -33.48 -22.58
N GLY A 591 3.96 -33.05 -22.30
CA GLY A 591 2.72 -33.80 -22.15
C GLY A 591 2.17 -33.74 -20.72
N THR A 592 0.99 -34.30 -20.52
CA THR A 592 0.24 -34.18 -19.27
C THR A 592 0.79 -35.08 -18.15
N TYR A 593 1.03 -34.50 -16.98
CA TYR A 593 1.41 -35.17 -15.73
C TYR A 593 0.23 -35.15 -14.76
N VAL A 594 0.17 -36.15 -13.88
CA VAL A 594 -0.69 -36.11 -12.68
C VAL A 594 0.21 -36.23 -11.46
N LEU A 595 0.17 -35.21 -10.62
CA LEU A 595 0.91 -35.09 -9.37
C LEU A 595 -0.07 -35.20 -8.21
N ARG A 596 0.36 -35.78 -7.09
CA ARG A 596 -0.44 -35.94 -5.88
C ARG A 596 0.21 -35.24 -4.72
N LEU A 597 -0.54 -34.38 -4.05
CA LEU A 597 -0.24 -33.94 -2.69
C LEU A 597 -0.88 -34.93 -1.71
N THR A 598 -0.11 -35.39 -0.73
CA THR A 598 -0.58 -36.20 0.40
C THR A 598 -0.36 -35.40 1.67
N ALA A 599 -1.39 -35.32 2.52
CA ALA A 599 -1.30 -34.88 3.90
C ALA A 599 -1.37 -36.13 4.80
N ASP A 600 -0.53 -36.23 5.82
CA ASP A 600 -0.41 -37.38 6.72
C ASP A 600 -0.29 -36.89 8.16
N ASP A 601 -1.25 -37.24 9.02
CA ASP A 601 -1.28 -36.86 10.45
C ASP A 601 -0.56 -37.88 11.35
N GLY A 602 -0.03 -38.98 10.78
CA GLY A 602 0.58 -40.12 11.49
C GLY A 602 -0.35 -41.30 11.79
N GLU A 603 -1.67 -41.14 11.61
CA GLU A 603 -2.73 -42.16 11.73
C GLU A 603 -3.60 -42.24 10.44
N LEU A 604 -4.00 -41.10 9.88
CA LEU A 604 -4.82 -40.96 8.68
C LEU A 604 -4.12 -40.09 7.62
N THR A 605 -4.59 -40.19 6.37
CA THR A 605 -4.03 -39.45 5.24
C THR A 605 -5.09 -38.86 4.32
N GLY A 606 -4.94 -37.59 3.97
CA GLY A 606 -5.63 -36.94 2.86
C GLY A 606 -4.81 -36.96 1.59
N THR A 607 -5.47 -36.94 0.43
CA THR A 607 -4.78 -36.79 -0.87
C THR A 607 -5.61 -35.99 -1.84
N ASP A 608 -4.94 -35.15 -2.62
CA ASP A 608 -5.53 -34.49 -3.78
C ASP A 608 -4.59 -34.57 -5.00
N ASP A 609 -5.17 -34.58 -6.20
CA ASP A 609 -4.48 -34.83 -7.46
C ASP A 609 -4.57 -33.60 -8.38
N LEU A 610 -3.39 -33.10 -8.76
CA LEU A 610 -3.20 -31.98 -9.67
C LEU A 610 -2.79 -32.48 -11.06
N THR A 611 -3.42 -31.96 -12.12
CA THR A 611 -2.97 -32.13 -13.49
C THR A 611 -2.00 -31.01 -13.86
N VAL A 612 -0.83 -31.35 -14.41
CA VAL A 612 0.07 -30.37 -15.01
C VAL A 612 0.24 -30.66 -16.49
N ASP A 613 -0.27 -29.78 -17.35
CA ASP A 613 -0.12 -29.90 -18.81
C ASP A 613 1.15 -29.18 -19.26
N VAL A 614 2.23 -29.93 -19.38
CA VAL A 614 3.54 -29.42 -19.80
C VAL A 614 3.55 -29.33 -21.32
N VAL A 615 3.37 -28.15 -21.89
CA VAL A 615 3.43 -27.98 -23.34
C VAL A 615 4.89 -28.04 -23.83
N GLU A 616 5.12 -28.53 -25.04
CA GLU A 616 6.40 -28.20 -25.71
C GLU A 616 6.48 -26.67 -25.82
N PRO A 617 7.60 -26.02 -25.46
CA PRO A 617 7.78 -24.61 -25.77
C PRO A 617 7.52 -24.41 -27.27
N PRO A 618 6.84 -23.33 -27.67
CA PRO A 618 6.45 -23.14 -29.05
C PRO A 618 7.68 -23.25 -29.94
N VAL A 619 7.58 -24.07 -31.00
CA VAL A 619 8.59 -24.06 -32.06
C VAL A 619 8.45 -22.73 -32.77
N VAL A 620 9.20 -21.73 -32.30
CA VAL A 620 9.24 -20.39 -32.87
C VAL A 620 9.78 -20.50 -34.28
N ALA A 621 8.87 -20.57 -35.26
CA ALA A 621 9.14 -19.99 -36.56
C ALA A 621 9.48 -18.51 -36.30
N PRO A 622 10.55 -17.94 -36.90
CA PRO A 622 10.94 -16.56 -36.64
C PRO A 622 9.73 -15.63 -36.78
N VAL A 623 9.52 -14.83 -35.74
CA VAL A 623 8.57 -13.72 -35.80
C VAL A 623 9.37 -12.53 -36.29
N PRO A 624 8.99 -11.89 -37.40
CA PRO A 624 9.78 -10.79 -37.95
C PRO A 624 9.78 -9.62 -36.98
N VAL A 625 10.92 -9.36 -36.35
CA VAL A 625 11.16 -8.07 -35.72
C VAL A 625 11.26 -7.03 -36.82
N SER A 626 10.23 -6.20 -36.92
CA SER A 626 10.17 -5.06 -37.82
C SER A 626 10.62 -3.79 -37.09
N GLY A 627 11.54 -3.04 -37.68
CA GLY A 627 12.05 -1.77 -37.15
C GLY A 627 11.91 -0.62 -38.16
N SER A 628 12.06 0.61 -37.68
CA SER A 628 12.08 1.81 -38.50
C SER A 628 13.08 2.82 -37.93
N VAL A 629 13.81 3.53 -38.81
CA VAL A 629 14.78 4.57 -38.43
C VAL A 629 14.66 5.80 -39.33
N ASP A 630 14.76 6.98 -38.71
CA ASP A 630 14.89 8.28 -39.37
C ASP A 630 16.30 8.84 -39.14
N VAL A 631 17.10 8.93 -40.21
CA VAL A 631 18.49 9.37 -40.15
C VAL A 631 18.65 10.70 -40.90
N PRO A 632 18.86 11.84 -40.20
CA PRO A 632 19.13 13.12 -40.84
C PRO A 632 20.57 13.21 -41.37
N VAL A 633 20.82 14.13 -42.30
CA VAL A 633 22.16 14.67 -42.55
C VAL A 633 22.63 15.40 -41.28
N ARG A 634 23.76 14.99 -40.69
CA ARG A 634 24.21 15.44 -39.35
C ARG A 634 25.36 16.44 -39.35
N ALA A 635 26.00 16.70 -40.50
CA ALA A 635 27.08 17.66 -40.65
C ALA A 635 27.18 18.21 -42.08
N GLY A 636 27.80 19.37 -42.27
CA GLY A 636 28.02 19.98 -43.59
C GLY A 636 28.95 19.22 -44.55
N ALA A 637 29.69 18.24 -44.01
CA ALA A 637 30.44 17.28 -44.82
C ALA A 637 29.60 16.05 -45.22
N ASP A 638 28.34 15.98 -44.79
CA ASP A 638 27.42 14.88 -45.10
C ASP A 638 26.46 15.22 -46.25
N ASP A 639 26.40 16.46 -46.74
CA ASP A 639 25.77 16.79 -48.02
C ASP A 639 26.65 17.71 -48.88
N ALA A 640 26.56 17.55 -50.20
CA ALA A 640 27.50 18.19 -51.12
C ALA A 640 27.00 18.29 -52.57
N GLU A 641 27.43 19.35 -53.26
CA GLU A 641 27.25 19.51 -54.70
C GLU A 641 28.58 19.33 -55.45
N GLU A 642 28.62 18.54 -56.53
CA GLU A 642 29.77 18.42 -57.43
C GLU A 642 29.44 18.92 -58.85
N ARG A 643 30.20 19.90 -59.33
CA ARG A 643 30.10 20.43 -60.71
C ARG A 643 30.76 19.51 -61.74
N VAL A 644 30.39 19.65 -63.03
CA VAL A 644 30.98 18.91 -64.17
C VAL A 644 32.52 19.00 -64.25
N ASN A 645 33.16 20.02 -63.69
CA ASN A 645 34.62 20.14 -63.61
C ASN A 645 35.24 19.39 -62.41
N GLY A 646 34.44 18.64 -61.67
CA GLY A 646 34.79 17.89 -60.46
C GLY A 646 34.87 18.73 -59.18
N SER A 647 34.60 20.04 -59.20
CA SER A 647 34.64 20.86 -57.98
C SER A 647 33.48 20.52 -57.05
N VAL A 648 33.80 20.13 -55.81
CA VAL A 648 32.84 19.73 -54.77
C VAL A 648 32.67 20.86 -53.74
N TYR A 649 31.43 21.12 -53.35
CA TYR A 649 31.01 22.13 -52.38
C TYR A 649 30.27 21.43 -51.23
N THR A 650 30.87 21.44 -50.04
CA THR A 650 30.36 20.86 -48.77
C THR A 650 30.03 21.99 -47.78
N SER A 651 29.40 23.04 -48.30
CA SER A 651 29.17 24.30 -47.57
C SER A 651 28.15 25.22 -48.28
N SER A 652 27.24 24.66 -49.08
CA SER A 652 26.19 25.45 -49.74
C SER A 652 24.95 25.42 -48.87
N GLY A 653 24.18 26.51 -48.81
CA GLY A 653 22.92 26.51 -48.04
C GLY A 653 21.83 25.61 -48.64
N ASP A 654 22.05 25.20 -49.89
CA ASP A 654 21.10 24.59 -50.80
C ASP A 654 21.69 23.38 -51.53
N LEU A 655 20.82 22.44 -51.92
CA LEU A 655 21.12 21.31 -52.79
C LEU A 655 20.32 21.48 -54.09
N ASN A 656 20.97 21.96 -55.14
CA ASN A 656 20.40 22.10 -56.48
C ASN A 656 20.36 20.72 -57.14
N LEU A 657 19.24 20.01 -56.99
CA LEU A 657 19.07 18.64 -57.47
C LEU A 657 19.20 18.60 -59.00
N ALA A 658 20.41 18.26 -59.43
CA ALA A 658 20.94 18.14 -60.79
C ALA A 658 21.33 19.42 -61.57
N VAL A 659 20.76 20.62 -61.35
CA VAL A 659 21.21 21.83 -62.09
C VAL A 659 21.18 23.11 -61.23
N ASP A 660 22.35 23.73 -61.02
CA ASP A 660 22.52 25.13 -60.57
C ASP A 660 22.46 26.06 -61.78
N GLY A 661 21.28 26.63 -62.05
CA GLY A 661 20.99 27.60 -63.12
C GLY A 661 21.23 27.12 -64.55
N THR A 662 22.49 26.95 -64.94
CA THR A 662 22.92 26.39 -66.25
C THR A 662 23.98 25.30 -66.13
N ARG A 663 24.38 24.93 -64.90
CA ARG A 663 25.47 24.01 -64.59
C ARG A 663 24.91 22.70 -64.06
N THR A 664 25.11 21.60 -64.78
CA THR A 664 24.77 20.27 -64.26
C THR A 664 25.64 19.95 -63.03
N GLN A 665 25.02 19.42 -61.99
CA GLN A 665 25.69 18.99 -60.76
C GLN A 665 25.35 17.53 -60.43
N THR A 666 26.22 16.87 -59.68
CA THR A 666 25.98 15.58 -59.02
C THR A 666 25.87 15.87 -57.53
N ILE A 667 24.78 15.48 -56.90
CA ILE A 667 24.55 15.77 -55.48
C ILE A 667 24.86 14.52 -54.66
N GLY A 668 25.55 14.69 -53.53
CA GLY A 668 25.81 13.66 -52.54
C GLY A 668 25.06 13.98 -51.25
N MET A 669 24.50 12.96 -50.62
CA MET A 669 23.96 13.00 -49.26
C MET A 669 24.48 11.79 -48.51
N ARG A 670 24.77 11.93 -47.22
CA ARG A 670 25.29 10.90 -46.33
C ARG A 670 24.50 10.95 -45.03
N PHE A 671 24.16 9.76 -44.56
CA PHE A 671 23.35 9.53 -43.38
C PHE A 671 24.22 8.70 -42.45
N ALA A 672 24.62 9.26 -41.31
CA ALA A 672 25.61 8.69 -40.41
C ALA A 672 24.96 8.15 -39.14
N GLY A 673 25.28 6.91 -38.75
CA GLY A 673 24.55 6.23 -37.68
C GLY A 673 23.25 5.60 -38.20
N VAL A 674 23.34 4.78 -39.26
CA VAL A 674 22.18 4.04 -39.79
C VAL A 674 22.05 2.75 -39.00
N GLU A 675 21.15 2.74 -38.02
CA GLU A 675 20.86 1.62 -37.13
C GLU A 675 19.95 0.58 -37.84
N VAL A 676 20.53 -0.08 -38.84
CA VAL A 676 19.91 -1.18 -39.59
C VAL A 676 20.87 -2.38 -39.59
N PRO A 677 20.49 -3.52 -38.98
CA PRO A 677 21.30 -4.73 -38.95
C PRO A 677 21.66 -5.25 -40.36
N ARG A 678 22.89 -5.75 -40.51
CA ARG A 678 23.33 -6.37 -41.77
C ARG A 678 22.45 -7.56 -42.14
N GLY A 679 21.97 -7.57 -43.39
CA GLY A 679 21.06 -8.60 -43.90
C GLY A 679 19.59 -8.43 -43.48
N ALA A 680 19.21 -7.32 -42.85
CA ALA A 680 17.81 -6.96 -42.70
C ALA A 680 17.17 -6.75 -44.08
N THR A 681 15.94 -7.25 -44.27
CA THR A 681 15.12 -6.98 -45.44
C THR A 681 14.52 -5.58 -45.31
N ILE A 682 14.85 -4.67 -46.23
CA ILE A 682 14.33 -3.31 -46.25
C ILE A 682 12.93 -3.33 -46.88
N THR A 683 11.90 -3.02 -46.09
CA THR A 683 10.49 -3.06 -46.53
C THR A 683 10.08 -1.75 -47.19
N ALA A 684 10.66 -0.63 -46.78
CA ALA A 684 10.53 0.68 -47.42
C ALA A 684 11.74 1.56 -47.10
N ALA A 685 12.09 2.50 -47.99
CA ALA A 685 12.99 3.59 -47.64
C ALA A 685 12.69 4.85 -48.47
N HIS A 686 12.90 6.05 -47.94
CA HIS A 686 12.77 7.28 -48.74
C HIS A 686 13.56 8.44 -48.14
N VAL A 687 13.99 9.39 -48.98
CA VAL A 687 14.49 10.68 -48.49
C VAL A 687 13.35 11.69 -48.50
N GLN A 688 13.14 12.37 -47.37
CA GLN A 688 12.27 13.53 -47.24
C GLN A 688 13.12 14.80 -47.27
N PHE A 689 12.97 15.58 -48.35
CA PHE A 689 13.55 16.91 -48.49
C PHE A 689 12.60 17.99 -47.98
N GLN A 690 13.15 19.19 -47.76
CA GLN A 690 12.41 20.45 -47.61
C GLN A 690 12.82 21.41 -48.73
N ALA A 691 11.87 22.11 -49.33
CA ALA A 691 12.13 23.00 -50.48
C ALA A 691 12.84 24.29 -50.04
N ASP A 692 14.05 24.56 -50.57
CA ASP A 692 14.74 25.83 -50.31
C ASP A 692 14.20 26.95 -51.20
N GLU A 693 14.00 26.67 -52.50
CA GLU A 693 13.41 27.56 -53.49
C GLU A 693 12.10 27.01 -54.07
N VAL A 694 11.35 27.86 -54.80
CA VAL A 694 10.13 27.47 -55.52
C VAL A 694 10.38 27.35 -57.03
N ASP A 695 10.11 26.17 -57.60
CA ASP A 695 10.36 25.87 -59.01
C ASP A 695 9.31 24.90 -59.60
N SER A 696 8.85 25.20 -60.81
CA SER A 696 7.88 24.41 -61.59
C SER A 696 8.43 23.84 -62.92
N GLY A 697 9.72 24.03 -63.18
CA GLY A 697 10.44 23.41 -64.30
C GLY A 697 10.41 21.89 -64.24
N ALA A 698 10.34 21.24 -65.40
CA ALA A 698 10.32 19.79 -65.50
C ALA A 698 11.65 19.21 -64.97
N THR A 699 11.57 18.32 -63.98
CA THR A 699 12.73 17.75 -63.30
C THR A 699 12.66 16.23 -63.33
N THR A 700 13.80 15.60 -63.62
CA THR A 700 14.00 14.15 -63.67
C THR A 700 15.34 13.83 -63.03
N LEU A 701 15.30 13.11 -61.90
CA LEU A 701 16.41 12.76 -61.05
C LEU A 701 16.57 11.24 -61.00
N ARG A 702 17.79 10.80 -60.69
CA ARG A 702 18.17 9.41 -60.58
C ARG A 702 19.05 9.25 -59.36
N ILE A 703 18.56 8.46 -58.42
CA ILE A 703 19.13 8.25 -57.09
C ILE A 703 19.74 6.85 -57.04
N ALA A 704 21.00 6.76 -56.64
CA ALA A 704 21.70 5.49 -56.38
C ALA A 704 22.47 5.59 -55.05
N GLY A 705 22.74 4.47 -54.41
CA GLY A 705 23.57 4.39 -53.21
C GLY A 705 25.04 4.35 -53.58
N GLN A 706 25.91 4.71 -52.65
CA GLN A 706 27.33 4.37 -52.71
C GLN A 706 27.50 2.89 -52.34
N ALA A 707 28.17 2.12 -53.19
CA ALA A 707 28.56 0.75 -52.92
C ALA A 707 29.82 0.71 -52.00
N ALA A 708 29.66 1.18 -50.76
CA ALA A 708 30.65 1.13 -49.69
C ALA A 708 30.02 0.56 -48.42
N ASP A 709 30.86 0.01 -47.54
CA ASP A 709 30.41 -0.58 -46.28
C ASP A 709 30.12 0.55 -45.27
N ASP A 710 31.13 1.35 -44.93
CA ASP A 710 30.94 2.66 -44.27
C ASP A 710 31.30 3.78 -45.25
N ALA A 711 30.34 4.63 -45.60
CA ALA A 711 30.58 5.76 -46.48
C ALA A 711 31.40 6.84 -45.76
N ALA A 712 32.52 7.27 -46.36
CA ALA A 712 33.26 8.43 -45.86
C ALA A 712 32.50 9.74 -46.13
N ALA A 713 32.68 10.73 -45.24
CA ALA A 713 32.18 12.09 -45.43
C ALA A 713 32.68 12.69 -46.77
N PHE A 714 31.91 13.62 -47.33
CA PHE A 714 32.30 14.36 -48.53
C PHE A 714 33.48 15.29 -48.24
N THR A 715 34.29 15.54 -49.26
CA THR A 715 35.41 16.49 -49.17
C THR A 715 35.49 17.33 -50.42
N ALA A 716 36.09 18.52 -50.32
CA ALA A 716 36.43 19.38 -51.47
C ALA A 716 37.46 18.77 -52.46
N THR A 717 37.76 17.47 -52.36
CA THR A 717 38.62 16.77 -53.33
C THR A 717 37.89 16.67 -54.67
N LEU A 718 38.62 16.98 -55.74
CA LEU A 718 38.05 17.05 -57.08
C LEU A 718 37.54 15.66 -57.52
N GLY A 719 36.24 15.53 -57.76
CA GLY A 719 35.56 14.27 -58.09
C GLY A 719 35.04 13.44 -56.92
N ASN A 720 34.98 13.96 -55.69
CA ASN A 720 34.66 13.16 -54.48
C ASN A 720 33.27 12.49 -54.50
N ILE A 721 32.31 12.98 -55.27
CA ILE A 721 30.97 12.40 -55.38
C ILE A 721 30.89 11.53 -56.65
N SER A 722 31.29 12.06 -57.80
CA SER A 722 31.18 11.37 -59.10
C SER A 722 32.11 10.16 -59.24
N ALA A 723 33.19 10.09 -58.46
CA ALA A 723 34.09 8.93 -58.40
C ALA A 723 33.65 7.83 -57.41
N ARG A 724 32.57 8.04 -56.63
CA ARG A 724 32.08 7.00 -55.69
C ARG A 724 31.53 5.82 -56.48
N PRO A 725 31.91 4.57 -56.14
CA PRO A 725 31.28 3.38 -56.72
C PRO A 725 29.81 3.37 -56.31
N LEU A 726 28.90 3.10 -57.24
CA LEU A 726 27.45 3.13 -57.00
C LEU A 726 26.86 1.72 -56.96
N THR A 727 25.71 1.60 -56.30
CA THR A 727 24.81 0.44 -56.37
C THR A 727 24.36 0.16 -57.81
N GLY A 728 24.02 -1.09 -58.11
CA GLY A 728 23.35 -1.49 -59.35
C GLY A 728 21.89 -1.00 -59.37
N ALA A 729 21.20 -1.18 -58.24
CA ALA A 729 19.91 -0.59 -57.93
C ALA A 729 19.97 0.94 -57.96
N ARG A 730 18.93 1.54 -58.54
CA ARG A 730 18.74 2.99 -58.64
C ARG A 730 17.29 3.30 -58.93
N VAL A 731 16.83 4.46 -58.47
CA VAL A 731 15.44 4.91 -58.57
C VAL A 731 15.38 6.18 -59.41
N GLU A 732 14.51 6.20 -60.41
CA GLU A 732 14.22 7.39 -61.20
C GLU A 732 13.05 8.15 -60.52
N TRP A 733 13.20 9.45 -60.31
CA TRP A 733 12.25 10.33 -59.66
C TRP A 733 11.95 11.54 -60.53
N ALA A 734 10.68 11.74 -60.88
CA ALA A 734 10.19 12.98 -61.48
C ALA A 734 9.38 13.74 -60.41
N PRO A 735 10.02 14.57 -59.56
CA PRO A 735 9.32 15.34 -58.54
C PRO A 735 8.28 16.27 -59.17
N ALA A 736 7.16 16.44 -58.48
CA ALA A 736 6.17 17.46 -58.81
C ALA A 736 6.78 18.87 -58.72
N GLU A 737 6.04 19.89 -59.14
CA GLU A 737 6.43 21.29 -58.89
C GLU A 737 6.49 21.60 -57.39
N TRP A 738 7.54 22.30 -56.97
CA TRP A 738 7.70 22.77 -55.59
C TRP A 738 7.25 24.24 -55.58
N THR A 739 5.97 24.48 -55.33
CA THR A 739 5.36 25.81 -55.45
C THR A 739 5.31 26.59 -54.14
N THR A 740 5.64 25.94 -53.02
CA THR A 740 5.61 26.52 -51.68
C THR A 740 7.01 26.49 -51.05
N LEU A 741 7.46 27.67 -50.60
CA LEU A 741 8.76 27.82 -49.93
C LEU A 741 8.75 27.07 -48.59
N LYS A 742 9.83 26.35 -48.28
CA LYS A 742 10.02 25.56 -47.04
C LYS A 742 8.99 24.44 -46.84
N GLU A 743 8.29 24.01 -47.89
CA GLU A 743 7.39 22.86 -47.84
C GLU A 743 8.18 21.55 -47.65
N ARG A 744 7.68 20.67 -46.77
CA ARG A 744 8.22 19.33 -46.47
C ARG A 744 7.11 18.29 -46.64
N GLY A 745 6.56 18.20 -47.86
CA GLY A 745 5.41 17.35 -48.19
C GLY A 745 5.77 16.15 -49.08
N PRO A 746 4.75 15.41 -49.56
CA PRO A 746 4.95 14.27 -50.48
C PRO A 746 5.60 14.65 -51.82
N ALA A 747 5.47 15.89 -52.28
CA ALA A 747 6.14 16.38 -53.49
C ALA A 747 7.67 16.49 -53.32
N GLN A 748 8.14 16.67 -52.08
CA GLN A 748 9.55 16.72 -51.68
C GLN A 748 10.06 15.37 -51.16
N ARG A 749 9.29 14.29 -51.32
CA ARG A 749 9.67 12.92 -50.93
C ARG A 749 10.09 12.11 -52.15
N THR A 750 11.17 11.33 -52.03
CA THR A 750 11.56 10.39 -53.08
C THR A 750 10.53 9.26 -53.23
N PRO A 751 10.52 8.52 -54.35
CA PRO A 751 9.90 7.20 -54.42
C PRO A 751 10.65 6.25 -53.48
N ASP A 752 10.12 5.04 -53.31
CA ASP A 752 10.74 4.00 -52.49
C ASP A 752 12.17 3.68 -52.97
N LEU A 753 13.11 3.73 -52.04
CA LEU A 753 14.54 3.48 -52.18
C LEU A 753 14.95 2.13 -51.56
N SER A 754 14.00 1.30 -51.09
CA SER A 754 14.25 -0.01 -50.45
C SER A 754 15.34 -0.82 -51.15
N ALA A 755 15.21 -1.06 -52.46
CA ALA A 755 16.18 -1.81 -53.26
C ALA A 755 17.58 -1.15 -53.36
N VAL A 756 17.68 0.17 -53.20
CA VAL A 756 18.96 0.91 -53.16
C VAL A 756 19.62 0.75 -51.80
N VAL A 757 18.85 0.83 -50.72
CA VAL A 757 19.34 0.64 -49.34
C VAL A 757 19.71 -0.82 -49.08
N GLN A 758 18.92 -1.78 -49.59
CA GLN A 758 19.19 -3.22 -49.51
C GLN A 758 20.57 -3.58 -50.07
N GLU A 759 20.93 -3.07 -51.26
CA GLU A 759 22.26 -3.32 -51.84
C GLU A 759 23.44 -2.76 -51.01
N VAL A 760 23.19 -1.85 -50.07
CA VAL A 760 24.18 -1.33 -49.12
C VAL A 760 24.19 -2.16 -47.84
N VAL A 761 23.02 -2.48 -47.28
CA VAL A 761 22.85 -3.27 -46.04
C VAL A 761 23.24 -4.75 -46.21
N ASP A 762 23.14 -5.30 -47.42
CA ASP A 762 23.57 -6.67 -47.75
C ASP A 762 25.10 -6.84 -47.81
N ARG A 763 25.86 -5.73 -47.82
CA ARG A 763 27.30 -5.76 -48.09
C ARG A 763 28.06 -6.49 -46.98
N THR A 764 29.11 -7.21 -47.36
CA THR A 764 29.83 -8.09 -46.42
C THR A 764 30.57 -7.38 -45.29
N GLY A 765 30.82 -6.08 -45.42
CA GLY A 765 31.38 -5.24 -44.36
C GLY A 765 30.37 -4.31 -43.68
N TRP A 766 29.09 -4.31 -44.12
CA TRP A 766 28.06 -3.52 -43.46
C TRP A 766 27.91 -3.97 -42.01
N SER A 767 27.71 -3.00 -41.12
CA SER A 767 27.38 -3.21 -39.71
C SER A 767 26.41 -2.14 -39.27
N ASP A 768 25.66 -2.46 -38.23
CA ASP A 768 24.77 -1.51 -37.56
C ASP A 768 25.51 -0.21 -37.16
N GLY A 769 24.86 0.93 -37.37
CA GLY A 769 25.41 2.27 -37.10
C GLY A 769 26.41 2.81 -38.14
N GLN A 770 26.73 2.08 -39.22
CA GLN A 770 27.57 2.60 -40.30
C GLN A 770 26.87 3.70 -41.13
N ALA A 771 27.61 4.42 -41.97
CA ALA A 771 27.05 5.50 -42.78
C ALA A 771 26.69 5.06 -44.20
N LEU A 772 25.48 5.39 -44.64
CA LEU A 772 25.01 5.21 -46.01
C LEU A 772 25.12 6.53 -46.77
N ALA A 773 25.58 6.51 -48.02
CA ALA A 773 25.54 7.68 -48.89
C ALA A 773 24.68 7.44 -50.14
N LEU A 774 23.89 8.44 -50.52
CA LEU A 774 23.12 8.50 -51.75
C LEU A 774 23.72 9.54 -52.69
N VAL A 775 23.66 9.26 -53.99
CA VAL A 775 24.13 10.12 -55.08
C VAL A 775 22.99 10.37 -56.06
N VAL A 776 22.70 11.65 -56.30
CA VAL A 776 21.65 12.12 -57.20
C VAL A 776 22.25 12.73 -58.46
N THR A 777 21.77 12.28 -59.61
CA THR A 777 22.13 12.78 -60.95
C THR A 777 20.85 13.05 -61.75
N GLY A 778 20.87 13.92 -62.77
CA GLY A 778 19.66 14.13 -63.58
C GLY A 778 19.64 15.41 -64.40
N SER A 779 18.45 16.00 -64.51
CA SER A 779 18.19 17.30 -65.13
C SER A 779 16.97 17.96 -64.48
N GLY A 780 16.97 19.29 -64.36
CA GLY A 780 15.91 20.05 -63.70
C GLY A 780 16.45 20.91 -62.58
N THR A 781 15.56 21.61 -61.89
CA THR A 781 15.89 22.77 -61.03
C THR A 781 15.12 22.71 -59.70
N ARG A 782 15.10 21.53 -59.04
CA ARG A 782 14.57 21.42 -57.67
C ARG A 782 15.68 21.75 -56.68
N THR A 783 15.48 22.80 -55.89
CA THR A 783 16.46 23.27 -54.91
C THR A 783 15.96 22.92 -53.50
N ALA A 784 16.65 22.01 -52.82
CA ALA A 784 16.33 21.59 -51.45
C ALA A 784 17.24 22.30 -50.43
N GLU A 785 16.82 22.33 -49.17
CA GLU A 785 17.67 22.77 -48.05
C GLU A 785 18.85 21.82 -47.85
N ALA A 786 20.04 22.37 -47.64
CA ALA A 786 21.23 21.65 -47.19
C ALA A 786 21.41 21.76 -45.67
N TYR A 787 22.39 21.05 -45.10
CA TYR A 787 22.76 21.17 -43.69
C TYR A 787 23.14 22.61 -43.29
N GLU A 788 23.88 23.35 -44.13
CA GLU A 788 24.18 24.78 -43.90
C GLU A 788 22.96 25.69 -44.04
N GLY A 789 21.93 25.27 -44.78
CA GLY A 789 20.62 25.91 -44.76
C GLY A 789 20.03 25.81 -43.35
N GLY A 790 20.05 24.61 -42.78
CA GLY A 790 20.01 24.40 -41.34
C GLY A 790 19.67 22.97 -40.96
N ALA A 791 20.31 22.44 -39.91
CA ALA A 791 20.22 21.03 -39.50
C ALA A 791 18.78 20.46 -39.41
N ALA A 792 17.82 21.21 -38.88
CA ALA A 792 16.41 20.78 -38.77
C ALA A 792 15.64 20.74 -40.11
N ARG A 793 16.23 21.30 -41.18
CA ARG A 793 15.66 21.39 -42.54
C ARG A 793 16.38 20.49 -43.55
N ALA A 794 17.53 19.95 -43.17
CA ALA A 794 18.37 19.10 -43.99
C ALA A 794 17.63 17.79 -44.39
N PRO A 795 18.09 17.07 -45.44
CA PRO A 795 17.46 15.83 -45.88
C PRO A 795 17.45 14.77 -44.76
N VAL A 796 16.36 14.01 -44.68
CA VAL A 796 16.21 12.87 -43.75
C VAL A 796 15.93 11.60 -44.54
N LEU A 797 16.72 10.55 -44.30
CA LEU A 797 16.49 9.20 -44.82
C LEU A 797 15.65 8.40 -43.82
N HIS A 798 14.45 8.04 -44.23
CA HIS A 798 13.57 7.09 -43.54
C HIS A 798 13.82 5.68 -44.06
N ILE A 799 13.87 4.68 -43.18
CA ILE A 799 14.01 3.26 -43.52
C ILE A 799 13.05 2.44 -42.64
N GLU A 800 12.32 1.51 -43.24
CA GLU A 800 11.59 0.43 -42.56
C GLU A 800 12.27 -0.91 -42.93
N PHE A 801 12.44 -1.82 -41.98
CA PHE A 801 13.10 -3.10 -42.22
C PHE A 801 12.55 -4.24 -41.35
N SER A 802 12.86 -5.49 -41.70
CA SER A 802 12.69 -6.67 -40.85
C SER A 802 13.94 -7.55 -40.87
N THR A 803 14.27 -8.26 -39.78
CA THR A 803 15.47 -9.13 -39.74
C THR A 803 15.20 -10.61 -40.05
N ASP A 804 14.02 -10.92 -40.60
CA ASP A 804 13.63 -12.29 -40.98
C ASP A 804 14.27 -12.70 -42.30
N GLY A 805 15.54 -13.12 -42.25
CA GLY A 805 16.31 -13.38 -43.46
C GLY A 805 17.67 -14.04 -43.25
N THR A 806 17.71 -15.20 -42.60
CA THR A 806 18.86 -16.15 -42.59
C THR A 806 20.25 -15.55 -42.38
N GLU A 807 20.82 -15.71 -41.18
CA GLU A 807 22.26 -15.55 -41.00
C GLU A 807 23.04 -16.44 -42.00
N PRO A 808 24.04 -15.92 -42.74
CA PRO A 808 24.86 -16.74 -43.64
C PRO A 808 25.80 -17.68 -42.86
N GLY A 809 25.26 -18.81 -42.42
CA GLY A 809 25.94 -19.78 -41.55
C GLY A 809 27.26 -20.30 -42.10
N ASN A 810 28.28 -20.34 -41.22
CA ASN A 810 29.66 -20.69 -41.57
C ASN A 810 30.06 -22.12 -41.13
N GLY A 811 29.66 -23.13 -41.91
CA GLY A 811 30.46 -24.35 -42.17
C GLY A 811 30.29 -25.62 -41.29
N GLY A 812 30.06 -26.77 -41.97
CA GLY A 812 30.25 -28.15 -41.49
C GLY A 812 29.00 -28.82 -40.87
N ASP A 813 28.62 -30.08 -41.14
CA ASP A 813 29.18 -31.16 -41.97
C ASP A 813 28.06 -32.15 -42.41
N GLY A 814 28.22 -32.81 -43.58
CA GLY A 814 27.65 -34.15 -43.86
C GLY A 814 26.25 -34.25 -44.56
N PRO A 815 25.90 -35.40 -45.20
CA PRO A 815 24.92 -35.40 -46.31
C PRO A 815 23.74 -36.41 -46.27
N GLY A 816 22.61 -36.03 -46.88
CA GLY A 816 21.49 -36.89 -47.33
C GLY A 816 20.38 -37.16 -46.29
N ASP A 817 19.10 -37.42 -46.64
CA ASP A 817 18.33 -37.29 -47.90
C ASP A 817 16.80 -37.13 -47.57
N GLY A 818 15.81 -36.97 -48.47
CA GLY A 818 15.82 -37.17 -49.93
C GLY A 818 14.50 -36.93 -50.72
N GLY A 819 13.40 -36.43 -50.13
CA GLY A 819 12.10 -36.23 -50.84
C GLY A 819 11.09 -35.40 -50.03
N ALA A 820 9.90 -34.99 -50.51
CA ALA A 820 9.27 -34.93 -51.83
C ALA A 820 7.91 -34.19 -51.64
N ASP A 821 7.67 -33.16 -52.45
CA ASP A 821 6.43 -32.36 -52.69
C ASP A 821 5.26 -33.26 -53.25
N PRO A 822 3.95 -32.87 -53.38
CA PRO A 822 3.21 -31.58 -53.13
C PRO A 822 1.85 -31.68 -52.38
N GLY A 823 1.16 -30.53 -52.13
CA GLY A 823 -0.18 -30.54 -51.47
C GLY A 823 -1.15 -29.32 -51.48
N THR A 824 -1.13 -28.40 -52.44
CA THR A 824 -2.26 -27.51 -52.88
C THR A 824 -3.38 -26.99 -51.91
N GLY A 825 -3.43 -25.66 -51.70
CA GLY A 825 -4.51 -24.77 -52.21
C GLY A 825 -5.84 -24.54 -51.44
N GLY A 826 -6.18 -23.26 -51.19
CA GLY A 826 -7.52 -22.78 -50.78
C GLY A 826 -7.53 -21.37 -50.12
N THR A 827 -7.48 -20.27 -50.89
CA THR A 827 -8.59 -19.32 -51.16
C THR A 827 -9.11 -18.47 -49.98
N ASP A 828 -8.68 -17.20 -49.98
CA ASP A 828 -9.27 -16.00 -49.31
C ASP A 828 -10.64 -15.61 -49.96
N PRO A 829 -11.61 -14.99 -49.23
CA PRO A 829 -11.74 -13.52 -49.21
C PRO A 829 -12.34 -12.86 -47.92
N GLY A 830 -11.52 -12.10 -47.17
CA GLY A 830 -11.90 -10.90 -46.38
C GLY A 830 -12.88 -11.03 -45.18
N THR A 831 -13.13 -10.01 -44.33
CA THR A 831 -12.71 -8.59 -44.34
C THR A 831 -12.74 -7.96 -42.93
N GLY A 832 -11.74 -7.14 -42.57
CA GLY A 832 -11.86 -5.89 -41.78
C GLY A 832 -12.20 -5.94 -40.27
N GLY A 833 -11.31 -5.40 -39.44
CA GLY A 833 -11.54 -5.17 -38.00
C GLY A 833 -10.35 -4.55 -37.28
N THR A 834 -10.32 -3.21 -37.27
CA THR A 834 -9.46 -2.27 -36.51
C THR A 834 -8.68 -2.77 -35.27
N ASP A 835 -7.37 -2.51 -35.28
CA ASP A 835 -6.51 -2.22 -34.12
C ASP A 835 -6.98 -0.90 -33.42
N PRO A 836 -6.86 -0.72 -32.08
CA PRO A 836 -5.58 -0.43 -31.45
C PRO A 836 -5.25 -1.28 -30.22
N GLY A 837 -3.98 -1.65 -30.12
CA GLY A 837 -3.39 -2.45 -29.05
C GLY A 837 -3.43 -1.87 -27.64
N ASN A 838 -2.96 -2.69 -26.70
CA ASN A 838 -2.69 -2.31 -25.33
C ASN A 838 -1.21 -2.59 -25.02
N GLY A 839 -0.45 -1.54 -24.72
CA GLY A 839 0.95 -1.66 -24.33
C GLY A 839 1.06 -2.02 -22.86
N GLY A 840 1.46 -3.27 -22.56
CA GLY A 840 1.99 -3.61 -21.26
C GLY A 840 3.46 -3.20 -21.19
N THR A 841 3.77 -2.06 -20.60
CA THR A 841 5.14 -1.70 -20.22
C THR A 841 5.54 -2.53 -19.00
N ASP A 842 6.65 -3.25 -19.15
CA ASP A 842 7.40 -3.95 -18.12
C ASP A 842 7.63 -3.07 -16.87
N PRO A 843 7.29 -3.51 -15.64
CA PRO A 843 7.58 -2.76 -14.43
C PRO A 843 9.07 -2.89 -14.08
N GLY A 844 9.84 -1.84 -14.39
CA GLY A 844 11.23 -1.72 -13.98
C GLY A 844 11.37 -1.85 -12.47
N THR A 845 12.33 -2.66 -12.02
CA THR A 845 12.57 -2.95 -10.61
C THR A 845 13.17 -1.76 -9.87
N ASP A 846 12.43 -1.19 -8.92
CA ASP A 846 12.98 -0.35 -7.86
C ASP A 846 12.44 -0.80 -6.49
N GLY A 847 13.30 -0.77 -5.47
CA GLY A 847 12.98 -1.02 -4.06
C GLY A 847 12.37 -2.37 -3.61
N GLY A 848 11.81 -3.18 -4.51
CA GLY A 848 10.95 -4.32 -4.16
C GLY A 848 9.46 -3.96 -4.03
N VAL A 849 9.07 -2.73 -4.38
CA VAL A 849 7.69 -2.25 -4.37
C VAL A 849 7.02 -2.54 -5.72
N VAL A 850 5.81 -3.09 -5.70
CA VAL A 850 5.01 -3.43 -6.88
C VAL A 850 3.73 -2.60 -6.90
N THR A 851 3.41 -2.01 -8.05
CA THR A 851 2.16 -1.28 -8.29
C THR A 851 1.24 -2.09 -9.18
N LEU A 852 -0.03 -2.26 -8.78
CA LEU A 852 -1.07 -2.91 -9.59
C LEU A 852 -2.19 -1.93 -9.97
N SER A 853 -2.87 -2.23 -11.07
CA SER A 853 -4.15 -1.64 -11.44
C SER A 853 -5.09 -2.74 -11.92
N VAL A 854 -6.14 -3.00 -11.14
CA VAL A 854 -7.09 -4.10 -11.35
C VAL A 854 -8.47 -3.53 -11.65
N PRO A 855 -8.96 -3.59 -12.90
CA PRO A 855 -10.31 -3.13 -13.25
C PRO A 855 -11.39 -4.13 -12.84
N VAL A 856 -12.63 -3.67 -12.69
CA VAL A 856 -13.81 -4.53 -12.75
C VAL A 856 -13.91 -5.14 -14.17
N THR A 857 -13.92 -6.46 -14.28
CA THR A 857 -13.86 -7.18 -15.57
C THR A 857 -15.17 -7.88 -15.98
N SER A 858 -16.21 -7.80 -15.16
CA SER A 858 -17.48 -8.51 -15.34
C SER A 858 -18.63 -7.73 -14.70
N GLY A 859 -19.82 -7.77 -15.30
CA GLY A 859 -21.04 -7.18 -14.73
C GLY A 859 -21.59 -7.92 -13.50
N LEU A 860 -20.98 -9.04 -13.11
CA LEU A 860 -21.22 -9.68 -11.81
C LEU A 860 -20.20 -9.23 -10.75
N ASP A 861 -19.28 -8.34 -11.10
CA ASP A 861 -18.25 -7.84 -10.19
C ASP A 861 -18.53 -6.40 -9.73
N ASP A 862 -19.66 -5.80 -10.12
CA ASP A 862 -20.23 -4.62 -9.48
C ASP A 862 -21.77 -4.76 -9.33
N ALA A 863 -22.30 -4.22 -8.23
CA ALA A 863 -23.69 -4.47 -7.84
C ALA A 863 -24.30 -3.37 -6.96
N GLU A 864 -25.56 -3.04 -7.19
CA GLU A 864 -26.38 -2.19 -6.32
C GLU A 864 -27.39 -3.03 -5.53
N GLU A 865 -27.35 -3.01 -4.20
CA GLU A 865 -28.35 -3.66 -3.36
C GLU A 865 -29.24 -2.64 -2.65
N ARG A 866 -30.54 -2.67 -2.91
CA ARG A 866 -31.53 -1.85 -2.19
C ARG A 866 -31.74 -2.36 -0.77
N ALA A 867 -32.09 -1.48 0.17
CA ALA A 867 -32.42 -1.83 1.56
C ALA A 867 -33.51 -2.92 1.77
N GLY A 868 -34.28 -3.28 0.74
CA GLY A 868 -35.18 -4.45 0.74
C GLY A 868 -34.52 -5.78 0.30
N GLY A 869 -33.20 -5.81 0.16
CA GLY A 869 -32.38 -6.95 -0.27
C GLY A 869 -32.30 -7.17 -1.78
N ALA A 870 -32.96 -6.36 -2.62
CA ALA A 870 -32.94 -6.59 -4.07
C ALA A 870 -31.63 -6.09 -4.68
N VAL A 871 -30.84 -7.02 -5.25
CA VAL A 871 -29.54 -6.77 -5.89
C VAL A 871 -29.71 -6.62 -7.41
N GLY A 872 -29.12 -5.58 -8.00
CA GLY A 872 -28.96 -5.37 -9.43
C GLY A 872 -27.50 -5.45 -9.85
N THR A 873 -27.20 -6.26 -10.87
CA THR A 873 -25.86 -6.52 -11.44
C THR A 873 -25.88 -6.24 -12.95
N THR A 874 -26.65 -5.23 -13.36
CA THR A 874 -26.88 -4.87 -14.77
C THR A 874 -27.28 -3.39 -14.94
N SER A 875 -27.01 -2.53 -13.95
CA SER A 875 -27.29 -1.09 -14.09
C SER A 875 -26.09 -0.43 -14.77
N GLY A 876 -26.30 0.63 -15.56
CA GLY A 876 -25.20 1.35 -16.23
C GLY A 876 -24.36 2.21 -15.28
N ASP A 877 -24.81 2.30 -14.03
CA ASP A 877 -24.40 3.25 -13.02
C ASP A 877 -24.34 2.57 -11.64
N LEU A 878 -23.53 3.14 -10.75
CA LEU A 878 -23.42 2.78 -9.33
C LEU A 878 -23.76 4.01 -8.49
N ASN A 879 -24.97 4.04 -7.94
CA ASN A 879 -25.46 5.14 -7.10
C ASN A 879 -24.95 4.95 -5.66
N LEU A 880 -23.81 5.56 -5.35
CA LEU A 880 -23.12 5.45 -4.08
C LEU A 880 -24.02 5.97 -2.95
N ALA A 881 -24.57 5.02 -2.19
CA ALA A 881 -25.57 5.14 -1.13
C ALA A 881 -27.03 5.48 -1.50
N LEU A 882 -27.36 6.37 -2.44
CA LEU A 882 -28.77 6.71 -2.76
C LEU A 882 -29.12 6.72 -4.26
N ASP A 883 -30.03 5.83 -4.68
CA ASP A 883 -30.85 5.98 -5.91
C ASP A 883 -32.01 6.95 -5.58
N GLY A 884 -31.75 8.24 -5.76
CA GLY A 884 -32.67 9.37 -5.56
C GLY A 884 -33.14 9.56 -4.11
N THR A 885 -33.98 8.65 -3.62
CA THR A 885 -34.45 8.61 -2.21
C THR A 885 -34.39 7.20 -1.60
N ARG A 886 -33.85 6.21 -2.33
CA ARG A 886 -33.74 4.81 -1.87
C ARG A 886 -32.32 4.53 -1.43
N GLN A 887 -32.16 4.06 -0.20
CA GLN A 887 -30.85 3.65 0.30
C GLN A 887 -30.41 2.33 -0.32
N GLN A 888 -29.15 2.32 -0.77
CA GLN A 888 -28.49 1.17 -1.38
C GLN A 888 -27.14 0.88 -0.66
N THR A 889 -26.71 -0.37 -0.72
CA THR A 889 -25.34 -0.82 -0.43
C THR A 889 -24.71 -1.22 -1.75
N ILE A 890 -23.50 -0.75 -2.04
CA ILE A 890 -22.82 -1.01 -3.31
C ILE A 890 -21.72 -2.05 -3.08
N GLY A 891 -21.70 -3.07 -3.93
CA GLY A 891 -20.64 -4.06 -3.99
C GLY A 891 -19.75 -3.79 -5.21
N ILE A 892 -18.44 -3.84 -5.03
CA ILE A 892 -17.45 -3.72 -6.11
C ILE A 892 -16.41 -4.81 -5.88
N ARG A 893 -16.04 -5.56 -6.92
CA ARG A 893 -15.14 -6.71 -6.84
C ARG A 893 -14.08 -6.62 -7.92
N PHE A 894 -12.86 -6.94 -7.53
CA PHE A 894 -11.68 -6.97 -8.38
C PHE A 894 -11.20 -8.42 -8.44
N ALA A 895 -11.22 -9.02 -9.63
CA ALA A 895 -10.81 -10.41 -9.84
C ALA A 895 -9.32 -10.47 -10.22
N GLY A 896 -8.60 -11.52 -9.78
CA GLY A 896 -7.22 -11.72 -10.19
C GLY A 896 -6.24 -10.72 -9.57
N VAL A 897 -6.43 -10.35 -8.30
CA VAL A 897 -5.58 -9.37 -7.62
C VAL A 897 -4.22 -10.01 -7.33
N ALA A 898 -3.20 -9.62 -8.09
CA ALA A 898 -1.85 -10.20 -8.05
C ALA A 898 -1.00 -9.71 -6.86
N VAL A 899 -1.56 -9.77 -5.64
CA VAL A 899 -0.86 -9.47 -4.38
C VAL A 899 -0.54 -10.80 -3.68
N PRO A 900 0.74 -11.15 -3.48
CA PRO A 900 1.14 -12.34 -2.73
C PRO A 900 0.67 -12.33 -1.27
N ALA A 901 0.51 -13.51 -0.69
CA ALA A 901 0.26 -13.64 0.75
C ALA A 901 1.47 -13.16 1.58
N GLY A 902 1.21 -12.37 2.62
CA GLY A 902 2.25 -11.73 3.44
C GLY A 902 2.83 -10.44 2.85
N ALA A 903 2.32 -9.96 1.71
CA ALA A 903 2.66 -8.64 1.20
C ALA A 903 2.11 -7.52 2.11
N THR A 904 2.90 -6.48 2.32
CA THR A 904 2.46 -5.24 2.99
C THR A 904 1.93 -4.26 1.94
N ILE A 905 0.64 -3.93 2.02
CA ILE A 905 0.00 -2.88 1.23
C ILE A 905 0.46 -1.51 1.75
N LEU A 906 1.07 -0.72 0.87
CA LEU A 906 1.61 0.60 1.17
C LEU A 906 0.60 1.72 0.91
N GLU A 907 -0.27 1.52 -0.08
CA GLU A 907 -1.28 2.47 -0.54
C GLU A 907 -2.31 1.73 -1.40
N ALA A 908 -3.59 2.07 -1.32
CA ALA A 908 -4.60 1.60 -2.27
C ALA A 908 -5.81 2.53 -2.40
N HIS A 909 -6.37 2.67 -3.59
CA HIS A 909 -7.63 3.40 -3.79
C HIS A 909 -8.44 2.84 -4.96
N VAL A 910 -9.76 3.04 -4.96
CA VAL A 910 -10.59 2.81 -6.15
C VAL A 910 -10.78 4.11 -6.91
N GLN A 911 -10.38 4.13 -8.17
CA GLN A 911 -10.68 5.20 -9.13
C GLN A 911 -12.01 4.91 -9.84
N PHE A 912 -13.01 5.73 -9.57
CA PHE A 912 -14.27 5.78 -10.31
C PHE A 912 -14.21 6.76 -11.49
N GLN A 913 -15.19 6.67 -12.39
CA GLN A 913 -15.52 7.70 -13.37
C GLN A 913 -16.97 8.16 -13.12
N ALA A 914 -17.24 9.47 -13.15
CA ALA A 914 -18.56 10.02 -12.85
C ALA A 914 -19.59 9.69 -13.95
N ASP A 915 -20.69 9.00 -13.62
CA ASP A 915 -21.77 8.73 -14.60
C ASP A 915 -22.74 9.91 -14.72
N GLU A 916 -23.03 10.59 -13.62
CA GLU A 916 -23.84 11.82 -13.56
C GLU A 916 -23.07 13.00 -12.94
N ALA A 917 -23.58 14.22 -13.15
CA ALA A 917 -23.02 15.43 -12.54
C ALA A 917 -23.78 15.77 -11.24
N ASP A 918 -23.15 15.55 -10.08
CA ASP A 918 -23.75 15.75 -8.76
C ASP A 918 -22.81 16.54 -7.82
N SER A 919 -23.37 17.55 -7.14
CA SER A 919 -22.66 18.40 -6.18
C SER A 919 -23.27 18.39 -4.77
N GLY A 920 -24.19 17.46 -4.47
CA GLY A 920 -24.73 17.26 -3.13
C GLY A 920 -23.66 16.76 -2.15
N ALA A 921 -23.78 17.10 -0.87
CA ALA A 921 -22.90 16.54 0.15
C ALA A 921 -23.13 15.02 0.25
N SER A 922 -22.04 14.24 0.31
CA SER A 922 -22.06 12.79 0.44
C SER A 922 -21.08 12.37 1.52
N SER A 923 -21.45 11.34 2.29
CA SER A 923 -20.68 10.76 3.38
C SER A 923 -20.89 9.25 3.33
N LEU A 924 -19.84 8.56 2.91
CA LEU A 924 -19.79 7.15 2.61
C LEU A 924 -18.80 6.46 3.55
N THR A 925 -18.98 5.17 3.76
CA THR A 925 -18.01 4.32 4.45
C THR A 925 -17.68 3.14 3.54
N VAL A 926 -16.39 2.89 3.32
CA VAL A 926 -15.86 1.79 2.51
C VAL A 926 -15.32 0.72 3.46
N ALA A 927 -15.89 -0.48 3.38
CA ALA A 927 -15.39 -1.68 4.05
C ALA A 927 -14.96 -2.72 3.01
N GLY A 928 -14.05 -3.61 3.38
CA GLY A 928 -13.74 -4.79 2.60
C GLY A 928 -14.70 -5.93 2.91
N GLN A 929 -14.80 -6.92 2.01
CA GLN A 929 -15.36 -8.21 2.35
C GLN A 929 -14.29 -9.03 3.09
N ALA A 930 -14.55 -9.41 4.35
CA ALA A 930 -13.70 -10.31 5.13
C ALA A 930 -13.84 -11.77 4.64
N ALA A 931 -13.32 -12.03 3.44
CA ALA A 931 -13.25 -13.36 2.83
C ALA A 931 -11.95 -13.51 2.03
N ASP A 932 -11.41 -14.71 2.05
CA ASP A 932 -10.09 -15.02 1.51
C ASP A 932 -10.03 -14.85 -0.02
N SER A 933 -11.15 -15.11 -0.70
CA SER A 933 -11.36 -14.78 -2.11
C SER A 933 -12.85 -14.51 -2.33
N ALA A 934 -13.21 -13.30 -2.73
CA ALA A 934 -14.59 -12.89 -2.93
C ALA A 934 -15.23 -13.62 -4.12
N THR A 935 -16.44 -14.15 -3.94
CA THR A 935 -17.28 -14.62 -5.06
C THR A 935 -17.90 -13.43 -5.79
N SER A 936 -18.13 -13.55 -7.10
CA SER A 936 -18.94 -12.56 -7.85
C SER A 936 -20.31 -12.35 -7.20
N PHE A 937 -20.88 -11.17 -7.38
CA PHE A 937 -22.21 -10.83 -6.89
C PHE A 937 -23.29 -11.61 -7.65
N SER A 938 -24.41 -11.84 -6.96
CA SER A 938 -25.56 -12.52 -7.54
C SER A 938 -26.85 -11.73 -7.31
N THR A 939 -27.88 -12.01 -8.11
CA THR A 939 -29.23 -11.44 -7.91
C THR A 939 -29.99 -12.06 -6.72
N THR A 940 -29.30 -12.83 -5.87
CA THR A 940 -29.85 -13.35 -4.61
C THR A 940 -30.15 -12.20 -3.66
N ALA A 941 -31.23 -12.31 -2.89
CA ALA A 941 -31.56 -11.24 -1.95
C ALA A 941 -30.51 -11.12 -0.85
N PHE A 942 -30.05 -9.89 -0.57
CA PHE A 942 -29.01 -9.55 0.41
C PHE A 942 -27.59 -10.04 0.08
N ASP A 943 -27.28 -10.37 -1.19
CA ASP A 943 -25.96 -10.88 -1.62
C ASP A 943 -24.79 -9.93 -1.33
N VAL A 944 -25.03 -8.62 -1.27
CA VAL A 944 -24.01 -7.59 -0.97
C VAL A 944 -23.99 -7.31 0.53
N SER A 945 -25.14 -6.99 1.14
CA SER A 945 -25.17 -6.49 2.52
C SER A 945 -24.88 -7.56 3.58
N SER A 946 -25.16 -8.84 3.29
CA SER A 946 -24.91 -9.97 4.18
C SER A 946 -23.46 -10.47 4.19
N ARG A 947 -22.60 -9.97 3.28
CA ARG A 947 -21.18 -10.33 3.25
C ARG A 947 -20.49 -9.89 4.55
N PRO A 948 -19.65 -10.73 5.16
CA PRO A 948 -18.86 -10.34 6.33
C PRO A 948 -17.94 -9.19 5.93
N ARG A 949 -17.85 -8.17 6.78
CA ARG A 949 -17.03 -6.99 6.55
C ARG A 949 -15.70 -7.10 7.28
N THR A 950 -14.69 -6.43 6.77
CA THR A 950 -13.48 -6.12 7.51
C THR A 950 -13.81 -5.30 8.76
N SER A 951 -12.99 -5.41 9.80
CA SER A 951 -13.01 -4.52 10.96
C SER A 951 -12.47 -3.13 10.61
N ALA A 952 -11.43 -3.07 9.76
CA ALA A 952 -10.97 -1.83 9.15
C ALA A 952 -12.02 -1.28 8.17
N THR A 953 -12.32 0.01 8.30
CA THR A 953 -13.22 0.76 7.41
C THR A 953 -12.68 2.16 7.18
N VAL A 954 -12.92 2.72 5.99
CA VAL A 954 -12.48 4.08 5.62
C VAL A 954 -13.70 4.94 5.34
N ASP A 955 -13.84 6.04 6.09
CA ASP A 955 -14.85 7.06 5.81
C ASP A 955 -14.41 7.95 4.65
N TRP A 956 -15.31 8.16 3.69
CA TRP A 956 -15.09 8.89 2.45
C TRP A 956 -16.18 9.94 2.29
N SER A 957 -15.78 11.22 2.28
CA SER A 957 -16.66 12.34 1.94
C SER A 957 -16.29 12.88 0.56
N PRO A 958 -16.73 12.26 -0.55
CA PRO A 958 -16.30 12.64 -1.89
C PRO A 958 -16.66 14.09 -2.23
N ALA A 959 -15.67 14.81 -2.75
CA ALA A 959 -15.84 16.12 -3.34
C ALA A 959 -16.96 16.12 -4.42
N PRO A 960 -17.54 17.28 -4.76
CA PRO A 960 -18.49 17.40 -5.87
C PRO A 960 -17.96 16.77 -7.16
N TRP A 961 -18.82 16.11 -7.92
CA TRP A 961 -18.53 15.61 -9.28
C TRP A 961 -19.33 16.46 -10.28
N PRO A 962 -18.95 17.73 -10.53
CA PRO A 962 -19.74 18.63 -11.37
C PRO A 962 -19.66 18.28 -12.87
N THR A 963 -18.70 17.46 -13.27
CA THR A 963 -18.36 17.19 -14.66
C THR A 963 -18.70 15.75 -15.04
N LEU A 964 -19.57 15.60 -16.05
CA LEU A 964 -19.96 14.32 -16.62
C LEU A 964 -18.73 13.59 -17.21
N LYS A 965 -18.55 12.31 -16.87
CA LYS A 965 -17.46 11.41 -17.31
C LYS A 965 -16.07 11.82 -16.81
N GLU A 966 -15.99 12.67 -15.79
CA GLU A 966 -14.74 13.01 -15.12
C GLU A 966 -14.15 11.80 -14.37
N ARG A 967 -12.81 11.66 -14.42
CA ARG A 967 -12.05 10.56 -13.83
C ARG A 967 -10.74 11.11 -13.26
N GLY A 968 -10.84 11.92 -12.21
CA GLY A 968 -9.72 12.55 -11.51
C GLY A 968 -9.65 12.14 -10.03
N VAL A 969 -8.87 12.89 -9.25
CA VAL A 969 -8.66 12.65 -7.81
C VAL A 969 -9.96 12.71 -7.00
N ASN A 970 -10.87 13.61 -7.37
CA ASN A 970 -12.19 13.76 -6.73
C ASN A 970 -13.09 12.51 -6.88
N GLN A 971 -12.83 11.66 -7.88
CA GLN A 971 -13.49 10.38 -8.11
C GLN A 971 -12.69 9.18 -7.53
N ARG A 972 -11.74 9.40 -6.63
CA ARG A 972 -11.03 8.34 -5.89
C ARG A 972 -11.57 8.18 -4.48
N THR A 973 -11.51 6.96 -3.94
CA THR A 973 -11.58 6.75 -2.49
C THR A 973 -10.34 7.36 -1.81
N PRO A 974 -10.38 7.59 -0.48
CA PRO A 974 -9.16 7.76 0.30
C PRO A 974 -8.36 6.46 0.29
N ASP A 975 -7.19 6.47 0.94
CA ASP A 975 -6.37 5.26 1.07
C ASP A 975 -7.13 4.14 1.80
N LEU A 976 -7.12 2.96 1.19
CA LEU A 976 -7.75 1.71 1.61
C LEU A 976 -6.72 0.69 2.09
N ALA A 977 -5.43 1.05 2.24
CA ALA A 977 -4.35 0.14 2.60
C ALA A 977 -4.72 -0.76 3.80
N ALA A 978 -5.21 -0.20 4.91
CA ALA A 978 -5.63 -0.97 6.08
C ALA A 978 -6.81 -1.94 5.80
N VAL A 979 -7.76 -1.54 4.96
CA VAL A 979 -8.92 -2.38 4.55
C VAL A 979 -8.47 -3.55 3.68
N LEU A 980 -7.50 -3.31 2.80
CA LEU A 980 -6.92 -4.32 1.93
C LEU A 980 -5.96 -5.24 2.68
N GLN A 981 -5.17 -4.71 3.61
CA GLN A 981 -4.26 -5.48 4.45
C GLN A 981 -5.03 -6.54 5.27
N GLU A 982 -6.18 -6.18 5.87
CA GLU A 982 -7.02 -7.17 6.59
C GLU A 982 -7.55 -8.29 5.67
N ILE A 983 -7.61 -8.09 4.35
CA ILE A 983 -7.98 -9.12 3.38
C ILE A 983 -6.76 -9.93 2.92
N VAL A 984 -5.60 -9.29 2.73
CA VAL A 984 -4.34 -9.90 2.29
C VAL A 984 -3.66 -10.72 3.39
N ASP A 985 -3.87 -10.36 4.66
CA ASP A 985 -3.38 -11.08 5.84
C ASP A 985 -4.21 -12.33 6.19
N ARG A 986 -5.31 -12.59 5.46
CA ARG A 986 -6.20 -13.71 5.75
C ARG A 986 -5.48 -15.04 5.45
N PRO A 987 -5.62 -16.08 6.28
CA PRO A 987 -4.88 -17.34 6.10
C PRO A 987 -5.09 -18.06 4.75
N GLY A 988 -6.21 -17.82 4.07
CA GLY A 988 -6.50 -18.35 2.72
C GLY A 988 -6.28 -17.35 1.59
N TRP A 989 -5.76 -16.15 1.86
CA TRP A 989 -5.37 -15.21 0.79
C TRP A 989 -4.22 -15.79 -0.03
N ALA A 990 -4.28 -15.59 -1.34
CA ALA A 990 -3.29 -16.04 -2.30
C ALA A 990 -3.25 -15.06 -3.48
N GLU A 991 -2.10 -15.00 -4.16
CA GLU A 991 -1.95 -14.21 -5.37
C GLU A 991 -2.98 -14.62 -6.44
N GLY A 992 -3.71 -13.65 -6.98
CA GLY A 992 -4.79 -13.88 -7.93
C GLY A 992 -6.18 -14.10 -7.29
N ASN A 993 -6.29 -14.10 -5.96
CA ASN A 993 -7.60 -14.06 -5.30
C ASN A 993 -8.37 -12.80 -5.67
N ALA A 994 -9.69 -12.86 -5.49
CA ALA A 994 -10.55 -11.72 -5.75
C ALA A 994 -10.83 -10.96 -4.46
N LEU A 995 -10.80 -9.63 -4.53
CA LEU A 995 -11.14 -8.75 -3.43
C LEU A 995 -12.50 -8.10 -3.70
N ALA A 996 -13.32 -7.90 -2.67
CA ALA A 996 -14.53 -7.10 -2.78
C ALA A 996 -14.57 -5.99 -1.73
N LEU A 997 -15.10 -4.84 -2.13
CA LEU A 997 -15.40 -3.68 -1.31
C LEU A 997 -16.91 -3.48 -1.25
N LEU A 998 -17.35 -2.93 -0.12
CA LEU A 998 -18.73 -2.74 0.28
C LEU A 998 -18.90 -1.28 0.71
N VAL A 999 -19.58 -0.49 -0.11
CA VAL A 999 -19.81 0.94 0.14
C VAL A 999 -21.21 1.16 0.71
N THR A 1000 -21.29 1.84 1.85
CA THR A 1000 -22.54 2.27 2.51
C THR A 1000 -22.49 3.77 2.81
N GLY A 1001 -23.59 4.34 3.31
CA GLY A 1001 -23.60 5.72 3.82
C GLY A 1001 -24.81 6.54 3.35
N SER A 1002 -24.54 7.77 2.90
CA SER A 1002 -25.50 8.77 2.45
C SER A 1002 -24.93 9.69 1.36
N GLY A 1003 -25.79 10.28 0.54
CA GLY A 1003 -25.38 11.09 -0.61
C GLY A 1003 -25.77 10.46 -1.94
N THR A 1004 -25.47 11.14 -3.05
CA THR A 1004 -25.98 10.85 -4.40
C THR A 1004 -24.88 10.84 -5.46
N ARG A 1005 -23.64 10.48 -5.11
CA ARG A 1005 -22.57 10.31 -6.11
C ARG A 1005 -22.87 9.10 -6.98
N THR A 1006 -22.87 9.28 -8.30
CA THR A 1006 -23.18 8.20 -9.24
C THR A 1006 -21.99 7.96 -10.17
N ALA A 1007 -21.41 6.77 -10.09
CA ALA A 1007 -20.25 6.34 -10.88
C ALA A 1007 -20.67 5.44 -12.06
N GLU A 1008 -19.84 5.33 -13.10
CA GLU A 1008 -20.02 4.37 -14.18
C GLU A 1008 -19.80 2.93 -13.65
N SER A 1009 -20.67 2.01 -14.07
CA SER A 1009 -20.51 0.57 -13.83
C SER A 1009 -19.77 -0.13 -14.98
N PHE A 1010 -19.58 -1.45 -14.86
CA PHE A 1010 -19.16 -2.29 -15.97
C PHE A 1010 -20.13 -2.23 -17.18
N GLU A 1011 -21.45 -2.22 -16.97
CA GLU A 1011 -22.44 -2.03 -18.04
C GLU A 1011 -22.42 -0.61 -18.63
N GLY A 1012 -22.06 0.41 -17.84
CA GLY A 1012 -21.79 1.78 -18.33
C GLY A 1012 -20.61 1.80 -19.30
N GLY A 1013 -19.62 0.95 -19.05
CA GLY A 1013 -18.69 0.42 -20.04
C GLY A 1013 -17.38 -0.05 -19.41
N ALA A 1014 -16.86 -1.21 -19.82
CA ALA A 1014 -15.66 -1.83 -19.25
C ALA A 1014 -14.41 -0.92 -19.14
N ALA A 1015 -14.23 0.07 -20.02
CA ALA A 1015 -13.12 1.03 -19.97
C ALA A 1015 -13.30 2.18 -18.95
N LYS A 1016 -14.49 2.27 -18.33
CA LYS A 1016 -14.91 3.32 -17.39
C LYS A 1016 -15.23 2.78 -16.00
N ALA A 1017 -15.44 1.46 -15.91
CA ALA A 1017 -15.76 0.75 -14.68
C ALA A 1017 -14.74 1.04 -13.56
N PRO A 1018 -15.09 0.82 -12.28
CA PRO A 1018 -14.17 1.05 -11.18
C PRO A 1018 -12.85 0.31 -11.37
N VAL A 1019 -11.73 0.96 -11.00
CA VAL A 1019 -10.39 0.36 -11.04
C VAL A 1019 -9.74 0.50 -9.68
N LEU A 1020 -9.36 -0.62 -9.07
CA LEU A 1020 -8.52 -0.65 -7.89
C LEU A 1020 -7.07 -0.38 -8.31
N VAL A 1021 -6.45 0.61 -7.71
CA VAL A 1021 -5.02 0.91 -7.85
C VAL A 1021 -4.39 0.68 -6.49
N LEU A 1022 -3.30 -0.08 -6.41
CA LEU A 1022 -2.63 -0.35 -5.14
C LEU A 1022 -1.11 -0.53 -5.31
N ARG A 1023 -0.38 -0.30 -4.23
CA ARG A 1023 1.07 -0.51 -4.11
C ARG A 1023 1.36 -1.43 -2.93
N TYR A 1024 2.28 -2.37 -3.09
CA TYR A 1024 2.69 -3.28 -2.02
C TYR A 1024 4.18 -3.59 -2.06
N THR A 1025 4.73 -4.08 -0.95
CA THR A 1025 6.06 -4.72 -0.87
C THR A 1025 5.93 -6.14 -0.32
N MET A 1026 6.93 -6.97 -0.58
CA MET A 1026 7.21 -8.19 0.22
C MET A 1026 7.99 -7.85 1.48
#